data_AF-A0A9D4M7B1-F1
#
_entry.id   AF-A0A9D4M7B1-F1
#
_cell.length_a   1.000
_cell.length_b   1.000
_cell.length_c   1.000
_cell.angle_alpha   90.00
_cell.angle_beta   90.00
_cell.angle_gamma   90.00
#
_symmetry.space_group_name_H-M   'P 1'
#
loop_
_entity.id
_entity.type
_entity.pdbx_description
1 polymer ?
#
loop_
_entity_poly.entity_id
_entity_poly.type
_entity_poly.pdbx_seq_one_letter_code
_entity_poly.pdbx_strand_id
1 'polypeptide(L)'
;MERSKSILGKKPVKGKAVPPGDLFALGSKSSRQGESSLQKPGSVGIEKKPSSFSDNLAALSVDRKRESSLLGPGVAKKPKLLSAGQTFTPLGKASEREAERRLSPVPPISTAYEESAIEVENTDLLSEIGSADESNEIERLEGLLCGAVKHLHQNRSKPDPIVFLTLMHLAKSKPNIFNRELVIEAFCTLLRRDMSLNFKSKGNLIVSVLVCNVLMQAYVEESNWPEDFVKVYIDDALGERVWVDRADCKGFVDNIVTAFKTNMPKTNLAMLDVKQESGSASPAVSFSEDDDSRMEVDSDKYSAAPSTSPSVPVSPRYPNQFDNIESFVMDIIRDQLLKRQLMDASSKNLIRLMTVTCGYQEVRQLASQKLELWLQNPKLARASQDLLMSVCMNCDSPQLGDQEVVAMLLKIRLKTKPVINHYLLCIRELLLQHAENLRSVLTHTIYNELSTARNPNNMPLIAIIFQTQTDTAARILAEIFQDLLTNKDDYLRALRALLREIVRSLRHDFHCSTFCLALMQLRTESKFTDMEPVFKERYLVSVTDLVTMCALQAVTPAVREASTALTRGDRKDVDVLYAYQQLVATIQRDAIWWLHTIVPSFMEPKQQDYVHCIRKVLFLESGDNYAKDGWPAEADRGPMIRLAQDCPVLEDTLMRILVIGLSRDFALGPPDAVELADILIRRAASLQYEGRQVLHVARLELFDALLNLCSYRHPENIVLPSGYQAPQLAISSLYWKAWIILLIISAFNPATF
;
A
#
# COMPACT_ATOMS: atom_id res chain seq x y z
N MET A 1 -26.04 -59.36 42.03
CA MET A 1 -25.64 -59.48 43.46
C MET A 1 -24.63 -60.61 43.57
N GLU A 2 -23.64 -60.49 44.47
CA GLU A 2 -22.78 -61.60 44.97
C GLU A 2 -21.89 -62.38 43.97
N ARG A 3 -20.74 -62.98 44.37
CA ARG A 3 -19.76 -62.64 45.42
C ARG A 3 -18.39 -63.31 45.11
N SER A 4 -17.30 -62.58 45.36
CA SER A 4 -16.07 -63.01 46.06
C SER A 4 -15.28 -64.31 45.72
N LYS A 5 -13.98 -64.11 45.40
CA LYS A 5 -12.78 -64.67 46.08
C LYS A 5 -12.39 -66.17 45.91
N SER A 6 -11.16 -66.65 46.25
CA SER A 6 -9.78 -66.09 46.16
C SER A 6 -8.68 -67.06 46.71
N ILE A 7 -7.47 -67.05 46.12
CA ILE A 7 -6.12 -67.14 46.80
C ILE A 7 -5.53 -68.52 47.25
N LEU A 8 -4.17 -68.60 47.20
CA LEU A 8 -3.19 -69.61 47.71
C LEU A 8 -3.09 -70.99 47.00
N GLY A 9 -1.92 -71.65 46.87
CA GLY A 9 -0.51 -71.31 47.19
C GLY A 9 0.43 -72.52 46.89
N LYS A 10 1.73 -72.37 46.57
CA LYS A 10 2.89 -72.32 47.52
C LYS A 10 4.26 -72.14 46.80
N LYS A 11 5.34 -71.94 47.58
CA LYS A 11 6.71 -71.54 47.18
C LYS A 11 7.75 -72.67 47.33
N PRO A 12 8.98 -72.49 46.77
CA PRO A 12 10.17 -72.21 47.60
C PRO A 12 11.05 -71.02 47.08
N VAL A 13 12.09 -70.60 47.82
CA VAL A 13 13.06 -69.52 47.45
C VAL A 13 14.43 -69.73 48.13
N LYS A 14 15.55 -69.47 47.41
CA LYS A 14 16.92 -69.14 47.96
C LYS A 14 17.66 -68.23 46.96
N GLY A 15 18.14 -67.01 47.26
CA GLY A 15 18.11 -66.18 48.50
C GLY A 15 19.36 -66.34 49.39
N LYS A 16 19.95 -65.33 50.06
CA LYS A 16 19.56 -63.93 50.42
C LYS A 16 20.07 -62.87 49.39
N ALA A 17 20.49 -61.60 49.65
CA ALA A 17 20.68 -60.68 50.80
C ALA A 17 20.76 -59.20 50.30
N VAL A 18 20.38 -58.10 50.98
CA VAL A 18 19.58 -57.80 52.21
C VAL A 18 20.15 -58.30 53.55
N PRO A 19 20.25 -57.49 54.64
CA PRO A 19 19.72 -56.13 54.96
C PRO A 19 20.72 -54.98 54.60
N PRO A 20 20.60 -53.70 55.04
CA PRO A 20 19.57 -52.95 55.83
C PRO A 20 18.95 -51.76 55.04
N GLY A 21 18.14 -50.82 55.58
CA GLY A 21 17.57 -50.61 56.93
C GLY A 21 18.17 -49.40 57.71
N ASP A 22 17.47 -48.70 58.63
CA ASP A 22 16.02 -48.74 59.00
C ASP A 22 15.63 -47.58 59.99
N LEU A 23 14.32 -47.36 60.28
CA LEU A 23 13.71 -46.56 61.38
C LEU A 23 13.90 -45.00 61.36
N PHE A 24 13.17 -44.11 62.09
CA PHE A 24 11.94 -44.20 62.94
C PHE A 24 11.22 -42.81 63.14
N ALA A 25 9.86 -42.79 63.14
CA ALA A 25 8.90 -41.95 63.93
C ALA A 25 9.00 -40.37 63.98
N LEU A 26 8.00 -39.54 64.37
CA LEU A 26 6.67 -39.62 65.04
C LEU A 26 5.67 -38.52 64.54
N GLY A 27 4.37 -38.83 64.44
CA GLY A 27 3.20 -37.91 64.67
C GLY A 27 2.95 -36.70 63.71
N SER A 28 1.78 -36.01 63.73
CA SER A 28 0.42 -36.38 64.20
C SER A 28 -0.65 -35.36 63.70
N LYS A 29 -1.89 -35.81 63.40
CA LYS A 29 -3.14 -35.01 63.20
C LYS A 29 -3.15 -34.01 62.00
N SER A 30 -4.27 -33.54 61.44
CA SER A 30 -5.64 -34.07 61.22
C SER A 30 -6.44 -33.09 60.31
N SER A 31 -7.43 -33.56 59.53
CA SER A 31 -8.72 -32.87 59.12
C SER A 31 -8.80 -31.33 58.95
N ARG A 32 -9.47 -30.71 57.97
CA ARG A 32 -10.21 -31.12 56.74
C ARG A 32 -10.62 -29.82 55.98
N GLN A 33 -11.36 -29.94 54.88
CA GLN A 33 -12.00 -28.88 54.06
C GLN A 33 -12.78 -27.80 54.85
N GLY A 34 -12.99 -26.59 54.28
CA GLY A 34 -14.02 -25.66 54.79
C GLY A 34 -14.04 -24.21 54.25
N GLU A 35 -14.72 -24.00 53.12
CA GLU A 35 -15.32 -22.79 52.54
C GLU A 35 -15.34 -21.39 53.25
N SER A 36 -14.98 -20.38 52.45
CA SER A 36 -15.76 -19.13 52.16
C SER A 36 -15.60 -17.80 52.94
N SER A 37 -15.64 -16.74 52.11
CA SER A 37 -16.30 -15.43 52.30
C SER A 37 -15.53 -14.21 52.86
N LEU A 38 -15.72 -13.11 52.11
CA LEU A 38 -15.84 -11.69 52.51
C LEU A 38 -14.61 -10.77 52.81
N GLN A 39 -14.75 -9.56 52.23
CA GLN A 39 -14.25 -8.23 52.62
C GLN A 39 -12.79 -7.77 52.31
N LYS A 40 -12.75 -6.92 51.25
CA LYS A 40 -11.91 -5.72 51.03
C LYS A 40 -11.89 -4.72 52.22
N PRO A 41 -11.10 -3.61 52.20
CA PRO A 41 -9.90 -3.27 51.41
C PRO A 41 -8.73 -2.60 52.19
N GLY A 42 -7.59 -2.37 51.51
CA GLY A 42 -6.57 -1.36 51.90
C GLY A 42 -5.44 -1.86 52.81
N SER A 43 -4.35 -1.11 53.00
CA SER A 43 -3.89 0.11 52.31
C SER A 43 -2.41 0.41 52.59
N VAL A 44 -1.68 0.94 51.59
CA VAL A 44 -0.44 1.74 51.71
C VAL A 44 0.75 1.15 52.53
N GLY A 45 1.70 0.54 51.80
CA GLY A 45 3.09 1.02 51.73
C GLY A 45 4.13 0.58 52.77
N ILE A 46 5.41 0.89 52.44
CA ILE A 46 6.56 1.08 53.35
C ILE A 46 7.06 -0.20 54.09
N GLU A 47 8.31 -0.65 54.02
CA GLU A 47 9.54 -0.21 53.31
C GLU A 47 10.64 -1.31 53.37
N LYS A 48 11.83 -1.01 52.83
CA LYS A 48 13.16 -1.50 53.31
C LYS A 48 13.45 -3.03 53.40
N LYS A 49 14.11 -3.50 52.32
CA LYS A 49 15.42 -4.21 52.32
C LYS A 49 16.30 -3.98 53.58
N PRO A 50 17.24 -4.88 53.98
CA PRO A 50 18.27 -5.41 53.06
C PRO A 50 18.87 -6.82 53.33
N SER A 51 19.82 -7.21 52.44
CA SER A 51 20.99 -8.11 52.66
C SER A 51 20.76 -9.60 53.03
N SER A 52 21.61 -10.57 52.70
CA SER A 52 22.71 -10.79 51.70
C SER A 52 23.24 -12.23 51.95
N PHE A 53 23.51 -13.09 50.98
CA PHE A 53 24.74 -13.25 50.16
C PHE A 53 24.47 -14.43 49.18
N SER A 54 24.77 -14.32 47.88
CA SER A 54 25.93 -14.92 47.17
C SER A 54 25.72 -16.39 46.72
N ASP A 55 26.39 -16.96 45.69
CA ASP A 55 27.60 -16.55 44.95
C ASP A 55 27.57 -17.01 43.47
N ASN A 56 28.20 -16.22 42.57
CA ASN A 56 29.00 -16.63 41.38
C ASN A 56 28.38 -17.47 40.22
N LEU A 57 28.84 -17.45 38.94
CA LEU A 57 29.77 -16.64 38.11
C LEU A 57 29.49 -17.05 36.61
N ALA A 58 29.98 -16.44 35.51
CA ALA A 58 30.82 -15.26 35.23
C ALA A 58 30.49 -14.69 33.83
N ALA A 59 30.75 -13.39 33.60
CA ALA A 59 31.06 -12.80 32.29
C ALA A 59 31.80 -11.46 32.51
N LEU A 60 32.71 -11.08 31.60
CA LEU A 60 33.71 -10.03 31.87
C LEU A 60 33.45 -8.67 31.19
N SER A 61 33.88 -7.64 31.94
CA SER A 61 34.29 -6.24 31.63
C SER A 61 34.73 -5.91 30.18
N VAL A 62 34.77 -4.64 29.72
CA VAL A 62 35.30 -3.38 30.32
C VAL A 62 34.43 -2.20 29.83
N ASP A 63 33.82 -1.34 30.66
CA ASP A 63 34.36 -0.12 31.34
C ASP A 63 35.01 0.92 30.40
N ARG A 64 35.00 2.27 30.58
CA ARG A 64 34.31 3.26 31.44
C ARG A 64 34.41 4.64 30.69
N LYS A 65 33.83 5.79 31.07
CA LYS A 65 33.44 6.37 32.38
C LYS A 65 32.32 7.42 32.20
N ARG A 66 31.78 8.00 33.29
CA ARG A 66 30.56 8.86 33.29
C ARG A 66 30.41 9.64 34.61
N GLU A 67 30.51 10.97 34.56
CA GLU A 67 30.27 11.90 35.68
C GLU A 67 29.64 13.21 35.12
N SER A 68 28.53 13.85 35.55
CA SER A 68 27.54 13.75 36.66
C SER A 68 27.98 14.27 38.05
N SER A 69 27.22 15.12 38.78
CA SER A 69 25.90 15.74 38.53
C SER A 69 25.53 16.89 39.51
N LEU A 70 24.72 17.86 39.04
CA LEU A 70 23.67 18.65 39.76
C LEU A 70 24.02 19.71 40.86
N LEU A 71 23.02 20.60 41.04
CA LEU A 71 22.72 21.54 42.16
C LEU A 71 23.36 22.95 42.20
N GLY A 72 22.48 23.95 42.43
CA GLY A 72 22.73 25.27 43.03
C GLY A 72 21.71 25.48 44.18
N PRO A 73 21.27 26.70 44.56
CA PRO A 73 21.63 28.05 44.07
C PRO A 73 22.01 29.05 45.21
N GLY A 74 22.30 30.32 44.91
CA GLY A 74 21.97 31.42 45.86
C GLY A 74 22.83 32.70 45.89
N VAL A 75 22.13 33.82 46.13
CA VAL A 75 22.55 35.10 46.76
C VAL A 75 23.51 36.03 45.97
N ALA A 76 23.17 37.33 45.97
CA ALA A 76 23.92 38.41 45.32
C ALA A 76 24.36 39.50 46.33
N LYS A 77 25.36 40.33 45.96
CA LYS A 77 25.65 41.63 46.60
C LYS A 77 25.87 42.75 45.57
N LYS A 78 25.65 43.98 46.03
CA LYS A 78 25.57 45.30 45.34
C LYS A 78 26.58 46.28 46.04
N PRO A 79 26.69 47.59 45.70
CA PRO A 79 26.79 48.29 44.39
C PRO A 79 27.71 49.57 44.41
N LYS A 80 27.66 50.40 43.34
CA LYS A 80 28.08 51.84 43.23
C LYS A 80 29.60 52.11 43.16
N LEU A 81 30.13 53.25 42.68
CA LEU A 81 29.62 54.60 42.26
C LEU A 81 30.19 54.99 40.86
N LEU A 82 29.83 56.05 40.08
CA LEU A 82 28.64 56.93 39.88
C LEU A 82 28.81 57.78 38.56
N SER A 83 27.82 58.60 38.20
CA SER A 83 27.71 59.56 37.06
C SER A 83 27.30 58.93 35.70
N ALA A 84 26.21 59.27 34.99
CA ALA A 84 25.38 60.48 34.75
C ALA A 84 25.90 61.43 33.63
N GLY A 85 25.10 61.84 32.61
CA GLY A 85 23.75 61.38 32.20
C GLY A 85 23.05 62.22 31.10
N GLN A 86 22.03 61.65 30.42
CA GLN A 86 21.11 62.25 29.40
C GLN A 86 21.77 62.68 28.05
N THR A 87 21.14 62.84 26.88
CA THR A 87 19.72 63.04 26.43
C THR A 87 19.35 62.19 25.15
N PHE A 88 18.29 62.54 24.39
CA PHE A 88 17.58 61.73 23.37
C PHE A 88 17.94 62.03 21.88
N THR A 89 18.16 60.98 21.06
CA THR A 89 17.92 60.89 19.57
C THR A 89 18.67 61.87 18.62
N PRO A 90 18.70 61.67 17.27
CA PRO A 90 18.17 60.58 16.42
C PRO A 90 19.21 59.93 15.45
N LEU A 91 18.72 59.03 14.58
CA LEU A 91 19.37 58.41 13.39
C LEU A 91 20.58 57.47 13.61
N GLY A 92 20.68 56.45 12.75
CA GLY A 92 21.75 55.44 12.78
C GLY A 92 21.67 54.47 11.60
N LYS A 93 22.02 54.94 10.39
CA LYS A 93 22.26 54.07 9.22
C LYS A 93 23.66 53.42 9.30
N ALA A 94 23.83 52.40 8.45
CA ALA A 94 25.08 51.80 7.98
C ALA A 94 25.71 50.64 8.79
N SER A 95 25.59 49.45 8.21
CA SER A 95 26.72 48.51 8.08
C SER A 95 26.77 47.90 6.66
N GLU A 96 26.45 48.71 5.65
CA GLU A 96 26.62 48.38 4.23
C GLU A 96 28.12 48.46 3.88
N ARG A 97 28.92 47.45 4.24
CA ARG A 97 30.36 47.41 3.87
C ARG A 97 31.10 46.07 3.93
N GLU A 98 30.40 44.94 3.74
CA GLU A 98 31.08 43.63 3.65
C GLU A 98 30.55 42.69 2.54
N ALA A 99 29.47 43.04 1.84
CA ALA A 99 28.92 42.24 0.73
C ALA A 99 29.58 42.52 -0.65
N GLU A 100 30.39 43.57 -0.79
CA GLU A 100 30.89 44.08 -2.08
C GLU A 100 32.15 43.36 -2.64
N ARG A 101 32.56 42.22 -2.08
CA ARG A 101 33.81 41.52 -2.48
C ARG A 101 33.62 40.12 -3.05
N ARG A 102 32.57 39.91 -3.85
CA ARG A 102 32.53 38.80 -4.84
C ARG A 102 31.50 38.95 -5.98
N LEU A 103 31.23 40.18 -6.43
CA LEU A 103 30.56 40.43 -7.70
C LEU A 103 31.42 41.37 -8.55
N SER A 104 31.90 40.87 -9.68
CA SER A 104 32.24 41.72 -10.82
C SER A 104 30.93 42.36 -11.32
N PRO A 105 30.90 43.66 -11.65
CA PRO A 105 29.71 44.29 -12.21
C PRO A 105 29.45 43.70 -13.59
N VAL A 106 28.49 42.78 -13.68
CA VAL A 106 27.82 42.49 -14.96
C VAL A 106 27.09 43.79 -15.33
N PRO A 107 27.32 44.38 -16.51
CA PRO A 107 26.56 45.55 -16.93
C PRO A 107 25.07 45.21 -16.99
N PRO A 108 24.15 46.20 -16.91
CA PRO A 108 22.77 45.95 -17.30
C PRO A 108 22.79 45.39 -18.72
N ILE A 109 22.09 44.27 -18.92
CA ILE A 109 21.98 43.67 -20.26
C ILE A 109 21.15 44.64 -21.09
N SER A 110 21.83 45.39 -21.97
CA SER A 110 21.17 45.99 -23.12
C SER A 110 20.55 44.85 -23.89
N THR A 111 19.22 44.79 -23.89
CA THR A 111 18.49 43.72 -24.56
C THR A 111 18.49 44.02 -26.06
N ALA A 112 18.68 43.00 -26.90
CA ALA A 112 18.82 43.23 -28.35
C ALA A 112 17.59 43.94 -28.96
N TYR A 113 16.41 43.75 -28.33
CA TYR A 113 15.19 44.41 -28.72
C TYR A 113 15.19 45.93 -28.42
N GLU A 114 15.89 46.41 -27.39
CA GLU A 114 15.93 47.85 -27.04
C GLU A 114 16.81 48.67 -27.99
N GLU A 115 17.88 48.07 -28.52
CA GLU A 115 18.74 48.67 -29.55
C GLU A 115 18.06 48.69 -30.93
N SER A 116 17.15 47.75 -31.18
CA SER A 116 16.35 47.64 -32.41
C SER A 116 15.00 48.38 -32.34
N ALA A 117 14.61 48.90 -31.17
CA ALA A 117 13.29 49.45 -30.92
C ALA A 117 13.05 50.80 -31.63
N ILE A 118 12.05 50.83 -32.50
CA ILE A 118 11.58 52.03 -33.20
C ILE A 118 10.41 52.63 -32.42
N GLU A 119 10.62 53.82 -31.86
CA GLU A 119 9.59 54.57 -31.13
C GLU A 119 8.76 55.43 -32.10
N VAL A 120 7.43 55.30 -32.03
CA VAL A 120 6.43 56.04 -32.82
C VAL A 120 5.30 56.53 -31.90
N GLU A 121 4.47 57.47 -32.36
CA GLU A 121 3.31 57.92 -31.57
C GLU A 121 2.27 56.80 -31.43
N ASN A 122 1.67 56.67 -30.23
CA ASN A 122 0.79 55.54 -29.90
C ASN A 122 -0.43 55.41 -30.82
N THR A 123 -0.88 56.51 -31.44
CA THR A 123 -1.95 56.54 -32.45
C THR A 123 -1.54 55.92 -33.79
N ASP A 124 -0.28 56.04 -34.15
CA ASP A 124 0.22 55.81 -35.52
C ASP A 124 0.85 54.41 -35.65
N LEU A 125 1.14 53.75 -34.53
CA LEU A 125 1.69 52.40 -34.40
C LEU A 125 1.00 51.36 -35.30
N LEU A 126 -0.33 51.38 -35.39
CA LEU A 126 -1.09 50.43 -36.21
C LEU A 126 -0.89 50.67 -37.72
N SER A 127 -0.84 51.94 -38.14
CA SER A 127 -0.57 52.32 -39.54
C SER A 127 0.87 52.07 -39.95
N GLU A 128 1.83 52.34 -39.07
CA GLU A 128 3.26 52.08 -39.32
C GLU A 128 3.55 50.58 -39.42
N ILE A 129 3.00 49.76 -38.52
CA ILE A 129 3.08 48.29 -38.60
C ILE A 129 2.37 47.77 -39.86
N GLY A 130 1.22 48.36 -40.24
CA GLY A 130 0.53 48.04 -41.48
C GLY A 130 1.39 48.28 -42.72
N SER A 131 1.99 49.47 -42.81
CA SER A 131 2.87 49.91 -43.90
C SER A 131 4.15 49.08 -44.00
N ALA A 132 4.79 48.77 -42.88
CA ALA A 132 6.00 47.95 -42.83
C ALA A 132 5.73 46.50 -43.28
N ASP A 133 4.60 45.91 -42.86
CA ASP A 133 4.19 44.56 -43.26
C ASP A 133 3.78 44.50 -44.75
N GLU A 134 3.04 45.48 -45.26
CA GLU A 134 2.68 45.59 -46.69
C GLU A 134 3.89 45.84 -47.60
N SER A 135 4.90 46.57 -47.10
CA SER A 135 6.17 46.81 -47.78
C SER A 135 7.19 45.68 -47.59
N ASN A 136 6.89 44.68 -46.75
CA ASN A 136 7.77 43.58 -46.33
C ASN A 136 9.11 44.05 -45.71
N GLU A 137 9.09 45.17 -44.99
CA GLU A 137 10.23 45.77 -44.26
C GLU A 137 10.43 45.09 -42.91
N ILE A 138 10.91 43.83 -42.93
CA ILE A 138 10.98 42.93 -41.75
C ILE A 138 11.69 43.58 -40.54
N GLU A 139 12.86 44.19 -40.74
CA GLU A 139 13.64 44.83 -39.66
C GLU A 139 12.86 45.98 -38.99
N ARG A 140 12.11 46.78 -39.78
CA ARG A 140 11.25 47.86 -39.27
C ARG A 140 10.03 47.32 -38.55
N LEU A 141 9.41 46.26 -39.07
CA LEU A 141 8.27 45.59 -38.47
C LEU A 141 8.63 45.01 -37.08
N GLU A 142 9.77 44.33 -36.99
CA GLU A 142 10.31 43.84 -35.72
C GLU A 142 10.63 45.01 -34.78
N GLY A 143 11.33 46.05 -35.27
CA GLY A 143 11.67 47.24 -34.49
C GLY A 143 10.46 48.00 -33.92
N LEU A 144 9.36 48.11 -34.67
CA LEU A 144 8.10 48.73 -34.21
C LEU A 144 7.42 47.90 -33.10
N LEU A 145 7.44 46.58 -33.21
CA LEU A 145 6.93 45.68 -32.16
C LEU A 145 7.80 45.74 -30.90
N CYS A 146 9.13 45.83 -31.05
CA CYS A 146 10.08 46.05 -29.97
C CYS A 146 9.89 47.44 -29.31
N GLY A 147 9.55 48.47 -30.08
CA GLY A 147 9.13 49.79 -29.59
C GLY A 147 7.87 49.74 -28.73
N ALA A 148 6.85 49.01 -29.17
CA ALA A 148 5.63 48.79 -28.39
C ALA A 148 5.90 48.05 -27.07
N VAL A 149 6.80 47.05 -27.08
CA VAL A 149 7.28 46.37 -25.86
C VAL A 149 8.00 47.33 -24.92
N LYS A 150 8.94 48.12 -25.43
CA LYS A 150 9.71 49.12 -24.66
C LYS A 150 8.78 50.15 -23.99
N HIS A 151 7.79 50.64 -24.73
CA HIS A 151 6.75 51.53 -24.20
C HIS A 151 5.90 50.86 -23.09
N LEU A 152 5.51 49.60 -23.26
CA LEU A 152 4.79 48.83 -22.22
C LEU A 152 5.65 48.52 -20.99
N HIS A 153 6.96 48.35 -21.16
CA HIS A 153 7.91 48.16 -20.06
C HIS A 153 8.00 49.45 -19.21
N GLN A 154 8.23 50.59 -19.85
CA GLN A 154 8.31 51.90 -19.19
C GLN A 154 6.99 52.29 -18.50
N ASN A 155 5.84 52.04 -19.14
CA ASN A 155 4.52 52.43 -18.65
C ASN A 155 3.76 51.30 -17.92
N ARG A 156 4.48 50.29 -17.40
CA ARG A 156 3.90 49.02 -16.90
C ARG A 156 2.78 49.18 -15.87
N SER A 157 2.78 50.24 -15.07
CA SER A 157 1.75 50.52 -14.05
C SER A 157 0.42 51.01 -14.64
N LYS A 158 0.45 51.67 -15.80
CA LYS A 158 -0.71 52.22 -16.51
C LYS A 158 -0.42 52.21 -18.03
N PRO A 159 -0.43 51.03 -18.67
CA PRO A 159 -0.15 50.92 -20.10
C PRO A 159 -1.19 51.68 -20.92
N ASP A 160 -0.76 52.20 -22.07
CA ASP A 160 -1.60 53.00 -22.96
C ASP A 160 -2.71 52.14 -23.61
N PRO A 161 -3.98 52.60 -23.61
CA PRO A 161 -5.09 51.88 -24.22
C PRO A 161 -4.91 51.54 -25.71
N ILE A 162 -4.33 52.44 -26.48
CA ILE A 162 -4.16 52.29 -27.93
C ILE A 162 -3.11 51.21 -28.21
N VAL A 163 -2.01 51.20 -27.45
CA VAL A 163 -0.94 50.19 -27.59
C VAL A 163 -1.47 48.79 -27.28
N PHE A 164 -2.21 48.58 -26.19
CA PHE A 164 -2.72 47.23 -25.88
C PHE A 164 -3.79 46.77 -26.89
N LEU A 165 -4.68 47.66 -27.33
CA LEU A 165 -5.70 47.33 -28.34
C LEU A 165 -5.06 47.03 -29.71
N THR A 166 -4.01 47.76 -30.08
CA THR A 166 -3.23 47.52 -31.30
C THR A 166 -2.59 46.13 -31.28
N LEU A 167 -1.90 45.76 -30.20
CA LEU A 167 -1.29 44.42 -30.09
C LEU A 167 -2.33 43.29 -30.07
N MET A 168 -3.47 43.47 -29.40
CA MET A 168 -4.57 42.49 -29.43
C MET A 168 -5.20 42.36 -30.82
N HIS A 169 -5.34 43.46 -31.56
CA HIS A 169 -5.83 43.45 -32.93
C HIS A 169 -4.86 42.69 -33.85
N LEU A 170 -3.58 43.06 -33.81
CA LEU A 170 -2.52 42.44 -34.61
C LEU A 170 -2.37 40.94 -34.33
N ALA A 171 -2.41 40.51 -33.06
CA ALA A 171 -2.33 39.09 -32.71
C ALA A 171 -3.47 38.26 -33.32
N LYS A 172 -4.63 38.88 -33.57
CA LYS A 172 -5.80 38.25 -34.18
C LYS A 172 -5.84 38.37 -35.72
N SER A 173 -5.25 39.42 -36.29
CA SER A 173 -5.34 39.71 -37.73
C SER A 173 -4.09 39.34 -38.54
N LYS A 174 -2.90 39.41 -37.91
CA LYS A 174 -1.59 39.15 -38.50
C LYS A 174 -0.69 38.38 -37.50
N PRO A 175 -1.07 37.17 -37.03
CA PRO A 175 -0.34 36.44 -35.98
C PRO A 175 1.14 36.19 -36.32
N ASN A 176 1.46 35.97 -37.59
CA ASN A 176 2.81 35.64 -38.06
C ASN A 176 3.88 36.70 -37.74
N ILE A 177 3.51 37.96 -37.48
CA ILE A 177 4.49 39.02 -37.14
C ILE A 177 5.13 38.80 -35.75
N PHE A 178 4.48 38.01 -34.89
CA PHE A 178 4.99 37.63 -33.56
C PHE A 178 5.88 36.38 -33.61
N ASN A 179 6.03 35.73 -34.77
CA ASN A 179 6.81 34.50 -34.96
C ASN A 179 8.29 34.79 -35.28
N ARG A 180 8.83 35.88 -34.71
CA ARG A 180 10.20 36.38 -34.94
C ARG A 180 11.00 36.33 -33.64
N GLU A 181 12.24 35.85 -33.70
CA GLU A 181 13.10 35.59 -32.53
C GLU A 181 13.25 36.81 -31.62
N LEU A 182 13.54 37.98 -32.20
CA LEU A 182 13.67 39.25 -31.48
C LEU A 182 12.36 39.71 -30.81
N VAL A 183 11.21 39.47 -31.47
CA VAL A 183 9.88 39.80 -30.93
C VAL A 183 9.49 38.82 -29.82
N ILE A 184 9.83 37.54 -29.95
CA ILE A 184 9.65 36.53 -28.90
C ILE A 184 10.44 36.92 -27.65
N GLU A 185 11.72 37.29 -27.79
CA GLU A 185 12.56 37.76 -26.69
C GLU A 185 11.93 38.98 -26.02
N ALA A 186 11.60 40.00 -26.82
CA ALA A 186 10.99 41.26 -26.37
C ALA A 186 9.73 41.01 -25.52
N PHE A 187 8.75 40.27 -26.06
CA PHE A 187 7.52 39.94 -25.33
C PHE A 187 7.79 39.06 -24.10
N CYS A 188 8.75 38.13 -24.16
CA CYS A 188 9.18 37.35 -23.00
C CYS A 188 9.76 38.22 -21.88
N THR A 189 10.46 39.33 -22.17
CA THR A 189 10.97 40.23 -21.11
C THR A 189 9.83 40.81 -20.26
N LEU A 190 8.66 41.08 -20.85
CA LEU A 190 7.47 41.56 -20.12
C LEU A 190 6.88 40.50 -19.17
N LEU A 191 7.16 39.21 -19.37
CA LEU A 191 6.73 38.13 -18.46
C LEU A 191 7.75 37.83 -17.35
N ARG A 192 8.99 38.29 -17.47
CA ARG A 192 10.03 38.14 -16.44
C ARG A 192 9.86 39.16 -15.30
N ARG A 193 10.53 38.88 -14.18
CA ARG A 193 10.57 39.79 -13.02
C ARG A 193 11.48 40.98 -13.31
N ASP A 194 10.90 42.18 -13.33
CA ASP A 194 11.66 43.43 -13.21
C ASP A 194 12.29 43.54 -11.81
N MET A 195 13.62 43.67 -11.75
CA MET A 195 14.39 43.77 -10.51
C MET A 195 14.57 45.23 -10.03
N SER A 196 14.24 46.21 -10.88
CA SER A 196 14.40 47.64 -10.60
C SER A 196 13.22 48.22 -9.79
N LEU A 197 12.03 47.64 -9.92
CA LEU A 197 10.81 48.11 -9.26
C LEU A 197 10.76 47.68 -7.79
N ASN A 198 10.64 48.67 -6.91
CA ASN A 198 10.64 48.47 -5.46
C ASN A 198 9.43 47.67 -4.97
N PHE A 199 9.67 46.82 -3.96
CA PHE A 199 8.73 45.89 -3.29
C PHE A 199 7.38 46.46 -2.79
N LYS A 200 7.16 47.78 -2.88
CA LYS A 200 5.93 48.47 -2.44
C LYS A 200 4.93 48.69 -3.57
N SER A 201 5.35 48.67 -4.82
CA SER A 201 4.45 48.69 -5.97
C SER A 201 4.20 47.26 -6.44
N LYS A 202 3.05 46.67 -6.06
CA LYS A 202 2.49 45.57 -6.85
C LYS A 202 2.22 46.11 -8.25
N GLY A 203 3.06 45.75 -9.21
CA GLY A 203 2.95 46.21 -10.60
C GLY A 203 1.58 45.86 -11.18
N ASN A 204 1.10 46.67 -12.12
CA ASN A 204 -0.20 46.42 -12.73
C ASN A 204 -0.14 45.13 -13.56
N LEU A 205 -0.92 44.14 -13.14
CA LEU A 205 -0.89 42.77 -13.66
C LEU A 205 -1.39 42.68 -15.11
N ILE A 206 -2.06 43.74 -15.60
CA ILE A 206 -2.66 43.77 -16.93
C ILE A 206 -1.65 43.60 -18.07
N VAL A 207 -0.39 44.02 -17.90
CA VAL A 207 0.66 43.82 -18.93
C VAL A 207 1.01 42.35 -19.07
N SER A 208 1.14 41.60 -17.97
CA SER A 208 1.39 40.15 -18.03
C SER A 208 0.18 39.40 -18.59
N VAL A 209 -1.04 39.78 -18.21
CA VAL A 209 -2.28 39.19 -18.76
C VAL A 209 -2.40 39.46 -20.28
N LEU A 210 -2.12 40.70 -20.71
CA LEU A 210 -2.07 41.10 -22.12
C LEU A 210 -1.09 40.22 -22.90
N VAL A 211 0.15 40.12 -22.44
CA VAL A 211 1.22 39.39 -23.13
C VAL A 211 0.91 37.89 -23.22
N CYS A 212 0.45 37.25 -22.13
CA CYS A 212 0.01 35.85 -22.17
C CYS A 212 -1.11 35.62 -23.20
N ASN A 213 -2.07 36.54 -23.33
CA ASN A 213 -3.17 36.41 -24.29
C ASN A 213 -2.75 36.74 -25.73
N VAL A 214 -1.86 37.71 -25.94
CA VAL A 214 -1.27 38.03 -27.26
C VAL A 214 -0.44 36.84 -27.77
N LEU A 215 0.44 36.28 -26.94
CA LEU A 215 1.25 35.12 -27.33
C LEU A 215 0.38 33.87 -27.55
N MET A 216 -0.59 33.59 -26.68
CA MET A 216 -1.57 32.51 -26.90
C MET A 216 -2.33 32.68 -28.22
N GLN A 217 -2.77 33.89 -28.56
CA GLN A 217 -3.55 34.13 -29.78
C GLN A 217 -2.68 34.09 -31.04
N ALA A 218 -1.44 34.58 -30.99
CA ALA A 218 -0.50 34.50 -32.12
C ALA A 218 -0.08 33.05 -32.41
N TYR A 219 0.19 32.26 -31.37
CA TYR A 219 0.65 30.87 -31.48
C TYR A 219 -0.46 29.82 -31.40
N VAL A 220 -1.74 30.20 -31.53
CA VAL A 220 -2.88 29.27 -31.37
C VAL A 220 -2.86 28.15 -32.41
N GLU A 221 -2.49 28.47 -33.65
CA GLU A 221 -2.41 27.54 -34.79
C GLU A 221 -1.04 26.84 -34.89
N GLU A 222 -0.01 27.39 -34.24
CA GLU A 222 1.38 26.89 -34.32
C GLU A 222 1.61 25.61 -33.51
N SER A 223 2.12 24.56 -34.15
CA SER A 223 2.35 23.25 -33.52
C SER A 223 3.66 23.15 -32.71
N ASN A 224 4.61 24.07 -32.92
CA ASN A 224 5.89 24.09 -32.20
C ASN A 224 6.16 25.48 -31.62
N TRP A 225 5.92 25.65 -30.31
CA TRP A 225 6.15 26.89 -29.58
C TRP A 225 7.64 27.06 -29.20
N PRO A 226 8.13 28.30 -28.97
CA PRO A 226 9.49 28.57 -28.50
C PRO A 226 9.74 28.11 -27.06
N GLU A 227 10.89 27.48 -26.80
CA GLU A 227 11.35 27.13 -25.45
C GLU A 227 11.38 28.32 -24.46
N ASP A 228 11.51 29.55 -24.95
CA ASP A 228 11.49 30.78 -24.14
C ASP A 228 10.18 30.98 -23.36
N PHE A 229 9.06 30.46 -23.86
CA PHE A 229 7.80 30.45 -23.12
C PHE A 229 7.89 29.54 -21.88
N VAL A 230 8.67 28.46 -21.95
CA VAL A 230 8.96 27.59 -20.79
C VAL A 230 9.97 28.26 -19.85
N LYS A 231 10.97 28.98 -20.37
CA LYS A 231 11.94 29.75 -19.55
C LYS A 231 11.23 30.78 -18.67
N VAL A 232 10.37 31.63 -19.26
CA VAL A 232 9.64 32.65 -18.49
C VAL A 232 8.57 32.05 -17.56
N TYR A 233 7.99 30.90 -17.91
CA TYR A 233 7.11 30.15 -17.00
C TYR A 233 7.85 29.70 -15.75
N ILE A 234 9.07 29.15 -15.89
CA ILE A 234 9.87 28.67 -14.75
C ILE A 234 10.33 29.85 -13.87
N ASP A 235 10.71 30.97 -14.47
CA ASP A 235 11.06 32.21 -13.75
C ASP A 235 9.90 32.68 -12.84
N ASP A 236 8.67 32.77 -13.34
CA ASP A 236 7.52 33.19 -12.53
C ASP A 236 7.03 32.09 -11.57
N ALA A 237 7.10 30.82 -11.97
CA ALA A 237 6.71 29.67 -11.16
C ALA A 237 7.60 29.45 -9.92
N LEU A 238 8.88 29.86 -9.99
CA LEU A 238 9.78 29.93 -8.84
C LEU A 238 9.68 31.29 -8.11
N GLY A 239 9.45 32.37 -8.86
CA GLY A 239 9.39 33.76 -8.39
C GLY A 239 8.13 34.13 -7.59
N GLU A 240 7.36 35.11 -8.06
CA GLU A 240 6.20 35.65 -7.32
C GLU A 240 4.85 35.11 -7.82
N ARG A 241 4.84 34.26 -8.86
CA ARG A 241 3.63 33.69 -9.47
C ARG A 241 2.62 34.75 -9.91
N VAL A 242 3.14 35.79 -10.54
CA VAL A 242 2.45 36.99 -11.03
C VAL A 242 1.39 36.62 -12.07
N TRP A 243 1.67 35.61 -12.92
CA TRP A 243 0.80 35.22 -14.02
C TRP A 243 0.55 33.71 -14.13
N VAL A 244 1.46 32.83 -13.69
CA VAL A 244 1.28 31.37 -13.86
C VAL A 244 0.12 30.76 -13.05
N ASP A 245 -0.25 31.40 -11.93
CA ASP A 245 -1.40 30.98 -11.09
C ASP A 245 -2.73 31.68 -11.52
N ARG A 246 -2.75 32.53 -12.57
CA ARG A 246 -3.94 33.32 -12.97
C ARG A 246 -4.87 32.59 -13.94
N ALA A 247 -6.18 32.68 -13.67
CA ALA A 247 -7.23 32.22 -14.59
C ALA A 247 -7.16 32.90 -15.97
N ASP A 248 -6.92 34.22 -16.04
CA ASP A 248 -6.85 34.97 -17.31
C ASP A 248 -5.66 34.56 -18.20
N CYS A 249 -4.65 33.89 -17.63
CA CYS A 249 -3.48 33.38 -18.33
C CYS A 249 -3.59 31.88 -18.62
N LYS A 250 -4.67 31.22 -18.19
CA LYS A 250 -4.75 29.75 -18.12
C LYS A 250 -4.59 29.07 -19.49
N GLY A 251 -5.11 29.65 -20.57
CA GLY A 251 -4.93 29.09 -21.92
C GLY A 251 -3.46 28.99 -22.34
N PHE A 252 -2.67 30.03 -22.04
CA PHE A 252 -1.23 30.07 -22.31
C PHE A 252 -0.47 29.08 -21.40
N VAL A 253 -0.76 29.11 -20.10
CA VAL A 253 -0.17 28.22 -19.09
C VAL A 253 -0.43 26.75 -19.41
N ASP A 254 -1.67 26.37 -19.71
CA ASP A 254 -2.08 24.99 -19.99
C ASP A 254 -1.40 24.46 -21.26
N ASN A 255 -1.10 25.31 -22.25
CA ASN A 255 -0.31 24.94 -23.43
C ASN A 255 1.20 24.83 -23.11
N ILE A 256 1.76 25.72 -22.27
CA ILE A 256 3.17 25.62 -21.83
C ILE A 256 3.44 24.31 -21.09
N VAL A 257 2.61 23.93 -20.11
CA VAL A 257 2.84 22.73 -19.29
C VAL A 257 2.75 21.42 -20.09
N THR A 258 2.27 21.45 -21.35
CA THR A 258 2.34 20.28 -22.25
C THR A 258 3.78 19.84 -22.54
N ALA A 259 4.77 20.74 -22.42
CA ALA A 259 6.18 20.41 -22.50
C ALA A 259 6.57 19.28 -21.54
N PHE A 260 6.02 19.31 -20.31
CA PHE A 260 6.44 18.45 -19.21
C PHE A 260 5.80 17.05 -19.23
N LYS A 261 4.82 16.80 -20.12
CA LYS A 261 4.07 15.54 -20.27
C LYS A 261 3.39 15.00 -18.99
N THR A 262 3.28 15.81 -17.93
CA THR A 262 2.77 15.39 -16.61
C THR A 262 1.25 15.10 -16.63
N ASN A 263 0.86 13.89 -16.24
CA ASN A 263 -0.51 13.52 -15.91
C ASN A 263 -0.93 14.20 -14.59
N MET A 264 -1.63 15.33 -14.68
CA MET A 264 -2.02 16.14 -13.52
C MET A 264 -3.25 15.59 -12.79
N PRO A 265 -3.28 15.63 -11.44
CA PRO A 265 -4.46 15.23 -10.67
C PRO A 265 -5.68 16.12 -10.98
N LYS A 266 -6.80 15.46 -11.30
CA LYS A 266 -8.10 16.13 -11.51
C LYS A 266 -8.55 16.76 -10.19
N THR A 267 -8.80 18.06 -10.20
CA THR A 267 -8.95 18.93 -9.01
C THR A 267 -10.03 18.49 -8.01
N ASN A 268 -10.98 17.65 -8.42
CA ASN A 268 -12.11 17.21 -7.60
C ASN A 268 -11.79 16.05 -6.63
N LEU A 269 -10.61 15.42 -6.71
CA LEU A 269 -10.25 14.27 -5.84
C LEU A 269 -10.04 14.63 -4.35
N ALA A 270 -9.98 15.92 -4.00
CA ALA A 270 -9.83 16.39 -2.62
C ALA A 270 -11.11 16.30 -1.76
N MET A 271 -12.26 15.96 -2.35
CA MET A 271 -13.54 15.77 -1.63
C MET A 271 -14.11 14.35 -1.82
N LEU A 272 -13.39 13.36 -1.27
CA LEU A 272 -13.97 12.05 -0.99
C LEU A 272 -14.56 12.03 0.43
N ASP A 273 -15.87 11.79 0.51
CA ASP A 273 -16.73 11.84 1.69
C ASP A 273 -16.09 11.29 2.99
N VAL A 274 -15.78 12.18 3.94
CA VAL A 274 -15.82 11.81 5.36
C VAL A 274 -17.26 11.94 5.84
N LYS A 275 -18.10 10.95 5.49
CA LYS A 275 -19.45 10.82 6.03
C LYS A 275 -19.40 10.50 7.52
N GLN A 276 -19.37 11.56 8.33
CA GLN A 276 -19.45 11.45 9.78
C GLN A 276 -20.90 11.54 10.23
N GLU A 277 -21.56 10.39 10.39
CA GLU A 277 -22.90 10.32 10.95
C GLU A 277 -22.90 10.69 12.44
N SER A 278 -23.37 11.90 12.76
CA SER A 278 -23.77 12.28 14.11
C SER A 278 -24.75 13.46 14.06
N GLY A 279 -26.01 13.23 14.43
CA GLY A 279 -27.01 14.29 14.57
C GLY A 279 -26.99 14.95 15.95
N SER A 280 -27.99 15.82 16.18
CA SER A 280 -28.31 16.52 17.44
C SER A 280 -27.49 17.78 17.81
N ALA A 281 -28.13 18.92 17.53
CA ALA A 281 -28.21 20.12 18.38
C ALA A 281 -26.95 20.86 18.89
N SER A 282 -26.84 22.11 18.41
CA SER A 282 -26.44 23.38 19.07
C SER A 282 -26.53 23.42 20.62
N PRO A 283 -25.72 24.25 21.32
CA PRO A 283 -25.45 25.65 20.93
C PRO A 283 -23.98 26.12 20.94
N ALA A 284 -23.79 27.32 20.39
CA ALA A 284 -22.50 27.97 20.23
C ALA A 284 -21.95 28.56 21.54
N VAL A 285 -20.62 28.69 21.60
CA VAL A 285 -19.91 29.52 22.59
C VAL A 285 -18.96 30.44 21.81
N SER A 286 -19.22 31.74 21.88
CA SER A 286 -18.40 32.78 21.25
C SER A 286 -17.26 33.21 22.17
N PHE A 287 -16.03 33.24 21.67
CA PHE A 287 -14.94 34.00 22.31
C PHE A 287 -14.13 34.78 21.28
N SER A 288 -14.16 36.11 21.47
CA SER A 288 -13.16 37.12 21.11
C SER A 288 -12.37 36.95 19.82
N GLU A 289 -12.67 37.87 18.90
CA GLU A 289 -11.77 38.41 17.89
C GLU A 289 -10.34 38.65 18.42
N ASP A 290 -9.35 38.37 17.59
CA ASP A 290 -8.08 39.09 17.52
C ASP A 290 -7.81 39.33 16.02
N ASP A 291 -7.87 40.58 15.58
CA ASP A 291 -7.65 40.97 14.17
C ASP A 291 -6.21 41.44 13.96
N ASP A 292 -5.44 40.66 13.19
CA ASP A 292 -4.39 41.26 12.34
C ASP A 292 -4.28 40.54 10.99
N SER A 293 -5.21 40.91 10.11
CA SER A 293 -4.97 41.19 8.69
C SER A 293 -3.89 40.39 7.92
N ARG A 294 -4.35 39.50 7.03
CA ARG A 294 -3.89 39.43 5.63
C ARG A 294 -4.83 38.58 4.77
N MET A 295 -5.37 39.20 3.71
CA MET A 295 -6.15 38.50 2.69
C MET A 295 -5.29 37.49 1.93
N GLU A 296 -5.50 36.20 2.18
CA GLU A 296 -5.51 35.24 1.07
C GLU A 296 -6.77 35.55 0.23
N VAL A 297 -6.60 35.72 -1.08
CA VAL A 297 -7.74 36.01 -1.98
C VAL A 297 -8.43 34.68 -2.29
N ASP A 298 -9.44 34.35 -1.50
CA ASP A 298 -10.35 33.22 -1.69
C ASP A 298 -11.14 33.40 -3.00
N SER A 299 -10.60 32.86 -4.09
CA SER A 299 -11.14 33.03 -5.44
C SER A 299 -12.29 32.06 -5.77
N ASP A 300 -12.62 31.14 -4.87
CA ASP A 300 -13.45 29.95 -5.16
C ASP A 300 -14.95 30.15 -4.83
N LYS A 301 -15.44 31.39 -4.79
CA LYS A 301 -16.85 31.72 -4.49
C LYS A 301 -17.64 32.49 -5.57
N TYR A 302 -17.05 32.73 -6.75
CA TYR A 302 -17.72 33.44 -7.86
C TYR A 302 -17.73 32.69 -9.21
N SER A 303 -17.53 31.37 -9.21
CA SER A 303 -17.58 30.50 -10.40
C SER A 303 -18.92 29.76 -10.60
N ALA A 304 -20.03 30.33 -10.10
CA ALA A 304 -21.38 29.79 -10.25
C ALA A 304 -22.14 30.32 -11.50
N ALA A 305 -21.41 30.82 -12.50
CA ALA A 305 -21.96 31.27 -13.77
C ALA A 305 -21.20 30.59 -14.94
N PRO A 306 -21.89 29.99 -15.93
CA PRO A 306 -21.24 29.40 -17.09
C PRO A 306 -20.72 30.50 -18.02
N SER A 307 -19.45 30.90 -17.84
CA SER A 307 -18.79 31.86 -18.71
C SER A 307 -18.68 31.31 -20.14
N THR A 308 -19.38 31.91 -21.09
CA THR A 308 -19.35 31.56 -22.52
C THR A 308 -18.09 32.07 -23.22
N SER A 309 -16.93 31.90 -22.59
CA SER A 309 -15.62 32.05 -23.22
C SER A 309 -15.38 30.85 -24.15
N PRO A 310 -14.92 31.05 -25.40
CA PRO A 310 -14.49 29.93 -26.23
C PRO A 310 -13.34 29.20 -25.53
N SER A 311 -13.42 27.88 -25.42
CA SER A 311 -12.38 27.06 -24.79
C SER A 311 -11.10 27.11 -25.61
N VAL A 312 -10.06 27.74 -25.07
CA VAL A 312 -8.74 27.81 -25.70
C VAL A 312 -8.22 26.38 -25.94
N PRO A 313 -7.80 26.02 -27.17
CA PRO A 313 -7.33 24.67 -27.44
C PRO A 313 -6.00 24.40 -26.74
N VAL A 314 -5.93 23.29 -26.03
CA VAL A 314 -4.71 22.77 -25.40
C VAL A 314 -4.27 21.54 -26.16
N SER A 315 -3.05 21.57 -26.69
CA SER A 315 -2.44 20.50 -27.48
C SER A 315 -0.93 20.48 -27.24
N PRO A 316 -0.21 19.36 -27.42
CA PRO A 316 1.24 19.32 -27.27
C PRO A 316 1.94 20.36 -28.16
N ARG A 317 2.67 21.30 -27.58
CA ARG A 317 3.32 22.42 -28.30
C ARG A 317 4.82 22.30 -28.48
N TYR A 318 5.48 21.25 -27.98
CA TYR A 318 6.95 21.14 -27.97
C TYR A 318 7.46 19.81 -28.55
N PRO A 319 7.10 19.45 -29.81
CA PRO A 319 7.54 18.20 -30.42
C PRO A 319 9.06 18.14 -30.67
N ASN A 320 9.68 19.27 -31.04
CA ASN A 320 11.06 19.29 -31.56
C ASN A 320 12.12 19.70 -30.52
N GLN A 321 11.71 20.16 -29.33
CA GLN A 321 12.58 20.79 -28.33
C GLN A 321 12.56 20.06 -26.97
N PHE A 322 11.93 18.88 -26.90
CA PHE A 322 11.66 18.17 -25.65
C PHE A 322 12.92 17.92 -24.81
N ASP A 323 13.98 17.35 -25.38
CA ASP A 323 15.20 16.98 -24.65
C ASP A 323 15.94 18.21 -24.08
N ASN A 324 15.95 19.32 -24.84
CA ASN A 324 16.50 20.61 -24.38
C ASN A 324 15.72 21.15 -23.17
N ILE A 325 14.39 21.12 -23.27
CA ILE A 325 13.49 21.63 -22.23
C ILE A 325 13.56 20.75 -20.97
N GLU A 326 13.65 19.42 -21.11
CA GLU A 326 13.87 18.52 -19.98
C GLU A 326 15.23 18.80 -19.30
N SER A 327 16.32 18.91 -20.06
CA SER A 327 17.64 19.25 -19.48
C SER A 327 17.62 20.60 -18.74
N PHE A 328 17.04 21.64 -19.34
CA PHE A 328 16.94 22.97 -18.73
C PHE A 328 16.09 22.96 -17.44
N VAL A 329 14.92 22.31 -17.46
CA VAL A 329 14.07 22.13 -16.27
C VAL A 329 14.85 21.41 -15.16
N MET A 330 15.56 20.35 -15.53
CA MET A 330 16.31 19.54 -14.58
C MET A 330 17.46 20.30 -13.93
N ASP A 331 18.25 21.07 -14.69
CA ASP A 331 19.34 21.86 -14.12
C ASP A 331 18.83 22.94 -13.16
N ILE A 332 17.72 23.61 -13.49
CA ILE A 332 17.08 24.57 -12.58
C ILE A 332 16.57 23.87 -11.29
N ILE A 333 15.94 22.69 -11.41
CA ILE A 333 15.45 21.93 -10.23
C ILE A 333 16.63 21.45 -9.36
N ARG A 334 17.72 20.94 -9.96
CA ARG A 334 18.93 20.51 -9.25
C ARG A 334 19.58 21.68 -8.49
N ASP A 335 19.77 22.83 -9.13
CA ASP A 335 20.32 24.04 -8.50
C ASP A 335 19.45 24.54 -7.33
N GLN A 336 18.12 24.60 -7.51
CA GLN A 336 17.20 25.00 -6.44
C GLN A 336 17.18 24.01 -5.26
N LEU A 337 17.43 22.72 -5.50
CA LEU A 337 17.57 21.70 -4.44
C LEU A 337 18.95 21.70 -3.76
N LEU A 338 19.99 22.16 -4.43
CA LEU A 338 21.35 22.31 -3.89
C LEU A 338 21.50 23.60 -3.06
N LYS A 339 20.78 24.67 -3.41
CA LYS A 339 20.70 25.91 -2.64
C LYS A 339 20.21 25.60 -1.22
N ARG A 340 21.05 25.93 -0.21
CA ARG A 340 20.78 25.68 1.21
C ARG A 340 19.77 26.69 1.79
N GLN A 341 18.54 26.63 1.30
CA GLN A 341 17.45 27.54 1.66
C GLN A 341 16.90 27.26 3.06
N LEU A 342 16.37 28.31 3.71
CA LEU A 342 15.44 28.16 4.82
C LEU A 342 14.08 27.67 4.27
N MET A 343 13.30 26.94 5.09
CA MET A 343 12.05 26.29 4.65
C MET A 343 10.88 27.29 4.56
N ASP A 344 10.95 28.16 3.57
CA ASP A 344 10.05 29.30 3.35
C ASP A 344 9.38 29.26 1.96
N ALA A 345 8.85 30.39 1.49
CA ALA A 345 7.98 30.46 0.30
C ALA A 345 8.62 29.91 -0.99
N SER A 346 9.93 30.08 -1.17
CA SER A 346 10.68 29.51 -2.30
C SER A 346 10.61 27.98 -2.36
N SER A 347 10.60 27.30 -1.20
CA SER A 347 10.40 25.85 -1.13
C SER A 347 8.98 25.45 -1.56
N LYS A 348 7.95 26.23 -1.23
CA LYS A 348 6.57 26.01 -1.68
C LYS A 348 6.45 26.16 -3.21
N ASN A 349 7.14 27.13 -3.79
CA ASN A 349 7.17 27.37 -5.23
C ASN A 349 7.93 26.28 -6.00
N LEU A 350 9.08 25.82 -5.47
CA LEU A 350 9.82 24.68 -6.02
C LEU A 350 8.97 23.40 -6.01
N ILE A 351 8.30 23.08 -4.90
CA ILE A 351 7.40 21.92 -4.81
C ILE A 351 6.27 22.01 -5.84
N ARG A 352 5.67 23.19 -6.05
CA ARG A 352 4.66 23.42 -7.10
C ARG A 352 5.22 23.26 -8.52
N LEU A 353 6.46 23.69 -8.79
CA LEU A 353 7.11 23.45 -10.09
C LEU A 353 7.38 21.94 -10.29
N MET A 354 7.93 21.26 -9.28
CA MET A 354 8.13 19.81 -9.33
C MET A 354 6.80 19.06 -9.57
N THR A 355 5.69 19.55 -9.00
CA THR A 355 4.35 18.96 -9.18
C THR A 355 3.90 18.94 -10.64
N VAL A 356 4.15 20.02 -11.39
CA VAL A 356 3.80 20.11 -12.83
C VAL A 356 4.86 19.49 -13.75
N THR A 357 6.02 19.10 -13.23
CA THR A 357 7.13 18.47 -13.98
C THR A 357 7.34 16.99 -13.65
N CYS A 358 6.40 16.35 -12.95
CA CYS A 358 6.46 14.92 -12.60
C CYS A 358 6.40 13.94 -13.78
N GLY A 359 6.10 14.38 -15.01
CA GLY A 359 6.27 13.55 -16.20
C GLY A 359 7.73 13.15 -16.45
N TYR A 360 8.69 13.98 -16.04
CA TYR A 360 10.12 13.67 -16.06
C TYR A 360 10.50 12.72 -14.91
N GLN A 361 11.19 11.62 -15.23
CA GLN A 361 11.50 10.55 -14.26
C GLN A 361 12.47 11.03 -13.15
N GLU A 362 13.48 11.84 -13.49
CA GLU A 362 14.43 12.34 -12.49
C GLU A 362 13.75 13.32 -11.50
N VAL A 363 12.72 14.07 -11.92
CA VAL A 363 11.90 14.88 -10.99
C VAL A 363 11.19 13.98 -9.98
N ARG A 364 10.64 12.82 -10.42
CA ARG A 364 10.02 11.84 -9.51
C ARG A 364 11.03 11.26 -8.51
N GLN A 365 12.23 10.88 -8.97
CA GLN A 365 13.32 10.40 -8.12
C GLN A 365 13.78 11.46 -7.10
N LEU A 366 13.97 12.71 -7.53
CA LEU A 366 14.35 13.81 -6.63
C LEU A 366 13.24 14.15 -5.62
N ALA A 367 11.97 14.12 -6.05
CA ALA A 367 10.83 14.32 -5.17
C ALA A 367 10.72 13.22 -4.10
N SER A 368 10.84 11.94 -4.47
CA SER A 368 10.70 10.82 -3.54
C SER A 368 11.73 10.87 -2.39
N GLN A 369 12.93 11.40 -2.64
CA GLN A 369 13.98 11.60 -1.63
C GLN A 369 13.68 12.74 -0.63
N LYS A 370 12.76 13.66 -0.96
CA LYS A 370 12.44 14.85 -0.14
C LYS A 370 11.04 14.81 0.47
N LEU A 371 10.12 14.03 -0.10
CA LEU A 371 8.71 14.02 0.26
C LEU A 371 8.45 13.75 1.75
N GLU A 372 9.18 12.84 2.42
CA GLU A 372 9.00 12.63 3.88
C GLU A 372 9.24 13.91 4.69
N LEU A 373 10.27 14.69 4.34
CA LEU A 373 10.63 15.94 5.03
C LEU A 373 9.57 17.02 4.80
N TRP A 374 9.12 17.20 3.55
CA TRP A 374 8.18 18.25 3.19
C TRP A 374 6.75 17.94 3.67
N LEU A 375 6.30 16.67 3.60
CA LEU A 375 5.01 16.20 4.15
C LEU A 375 4.92 16.36 5.68
N GLN A 376 6.05 16.32 6.39
CA GLN A 376 6.11 16.56 7.84
C GLN A 376 6.20 18.05 8.22
N ASN A 377 6.43 18.97 7.29
CA ASN A 377 6.48 20.41 7.54
C ASN A 377 5.11 21.07 7.28
N PRO A 378 4.40 21.61 8.31
CA PRO A 378 3.07 22.19 8.11
C PRO A 378 2.99 23.32 7.09
N LYS A 379 4.07 24.09 6.86
CA LYS A 379 4.10 25.15 5.83
C LYS A 379 4.09 24.60 4.39
N LEU A 380 4.61 23.38 4.20
CA LEU A 380 4.85 22.77 2.89
C LEU A 380 3.93 21.57 2.62
N ALA A 381 3.33 20.98 3.66
CA ALA A 381 2.59 19.73 3.61
C ALA A 381 1.53 19.70 2.51
N ARG A 382 0.74 20.78 2.33
CA ARG A 382 -0.32 20.84 1.30
C ARG A 382 0.24 20.74 -0.12
N ALA A 383 1.23 21.57 -0.47
CA ALA A 383 1.89 21.47 -1.78
C ALA A 383 2.63 20.12 -1.95
N SER A 384 3.08 19.51 -0.85
CA SER A 384 3.74 18.20 -0.84
C SER A 384 2.75 17.05 -1.03
N GLN A 385 1.49 17.23 -0.63
CA GLN A 385 0.38 16.31 -0.89
C GLN A 385 -0.01 16.34 -2.37
N ASP A 386 0.00 17.52 -2.99
CA ASP A 386 -0.19 17.69 -4.44
C ASP A 386 0.97 17.03 -5.22
N LEU A 387 2.23 17.29 -4.81
CA LEU A 387 3.42 16.68 -5.38
C LEU A 387 3.42 15.15 -5.25
N LEU A 388 3.07 14.60 -4.08
CA LEU A 388 2.99 13.16 -3.86
C LEU A 388 1.96 12.52 -4.80
N MET A 389 0.79 13.15 -4.98
CA MET A 389 -0.22 12.66 -5.92
C MET A 389 0.29 12.69 -7.36
N SER A 390 0.95 13.78 -7.78
CA SER A 390 1.52 13.90 -9.12
C SER A 390 2.63 12.86 -9.38
N VAL A 391 3.55 12.64 -8.43
CA VAL A 391 4.54 11.55 -8.52
C VAL A 391 3.84 10.19 -8.68
N CYS A 392 2.83 9.90 -7.87
CA CYS A 392 2.08 8.65 -7.93
C CYS A 392 1.33 8.45 -9.26
N MET A 393 0.74 9.51 -9.82
CA MET A 393 0.02 9.48 -11.10
C MET A 393 0.93 9.43 -12.34
N ASN A 394 2.25 9.55 -12.17
CA ASN A 394 3.23 9.53 -13.26
C ASN A 394 4.26 8.38 -13.10
N CYS A 395 4.08 7.47 -12.14
CA CYS A 395 4.82 6.20 -12.07
C CYS A 395 4.12 5.13 -12.95
N ASP A 396 4.01 5.40 -14.24
CA ASP A 396 3.27 4.60 -15.24
C ASP A 396 4.13 3.56 -15.99
N SER A 397 5.45 3.60 -15.76
CA SER A 397 6.44 2.85 -16.52
C SER A 397 7.16 1.79 -15.67
N PRO A 398 7.44 0.57 -16.18
CA PRO A 398 8.20 -0.46 -15.45
C PRO A 398 9.70 -0.18 -15.35
N GLN A 399 10.17 1.00 -15.77
CA GLN A 399 11.58 1.40 -15.76
C GLN A 399 12.17 1.45 -14.34
N LEU A 400 13.49 1.25 -14.25
CA LEU A 400 14.23 1.17 -12.99
C LEU A 400 14.02 2.40 -12.10
N GLY A 401 13.99 3.61 -12.67
CA GLY A 401 13.79 4.85 -11.90
C GLY A 401 12.45 4.92 -11.18
N ASP A 402 11.38 4.40 -11.77
CA ASP A 402 10.06 4.34 -11.11
C ASP A 402 9.99 3.23 -10.05
N GLN A 403 10.70 2.11 -10.25
CA GLN A 403 10.86 1.09 -9.20
C GLN A 403 11.63 1.65 -7.98
N GLU A 404 12.65 2.49 -8.20
CA GLU A 404 13.34 3.21 -7.13
C GLU A 404 12.42 4.22 -6.43
N VAL A 405 11.61 4.99 -7.17
CA VAL A 405 10.62 5.91 -6.60
C VAL A 405 9.65 5.16 -5.69
N VAL A 406 9.05 4.05 -6.16
CA VAL A 406 8.19 3.17 -5.36
C VAL A 406 8.92 2.70 -4.09
N ALA A 407 10.14 2.21 -4.22
CA ALA A 407 10.96 1.74 -3.10
C ALA A 407 11.37 2.85 -2.12
N MET A 408 11.33 4.13 -2.51
CA MET A 408 11.51 5.27 -1.60
C MET A 408 10.19 5.70 -0.95
N LEU A 409 9.08 5.74 -1.71
CA LEU A 409 7.75 6.06 -1.18
C LEU A 409 7.35 5.11 -0.04
N LEU A 410 7.64 3.81 -0.16
CA LEU A 410 7.34 2.81 0.88
C LEU A 410 8.20 2.93 2.16
N LYS A 411 9.31 3.67 2.10
CA LYS A 411 10.13 3.98 3.29
C LYS A 411 9.58 5.16 4.09
N ILE A 412 8.73 6.00 3.48
CA ILE A 412 8.20 7.22 4.10
C ILE A 412 7.46 6.88 5.42
N ARG A 413 7.84 7.56 6.50
CA ARG A 413 7.21 7.45 7.81
C ARG A 413 6.48 8.74 8.18
N LEU A 414 5.17 8.63 8.39
CA LEU A 414 4.27 9.75 8.65
C LEU A 414 3.72 9.68 10.07
N LYS A 415 3.49 10.86 10.68
CA LYS A 415 3.16 10.99 12.12
C LYS A 415 1.71 11.39 12.39
N THR A 416 1.01 11.94 11.39
CA THR A 416 -0.34 12.53 11.56
C THR A 416 -1.35 11.83 10.66
N LYS A 417 -2.51 11.48 11.23
CA LYS A 417 -3.57 10.73 10.53
C LYS A 417 -4.03 11.36 9.20
N PRO A 418 -4.20 12.69 9.07
CA PRO A 418 -4.59 13.29 7.79
C PRO A 418 -3.55 13.06 6.67
N VAL A 419 -2.26 13.17 6.99
CA VAL A 419 -1.18 12.99 5.99
C VAL A 419 -0.99 11.50 5.67
N ILE A 420 -1.15 10.60 6.64
CA ILE A 420 -1.21 9.14 6.40
C ILE A 420 -2.36 8.80 5.45
N ASN A 421 -3.57 9.31 5.70
CA ASN A 421 -4.73 9.08 4.83
C ASN A 421 -4.48 9.57 3.40
N HIS A 422 -3.90 10.76 3.22
CA HIS A 422 -3.56 11.28 1.89
C HIS A 422 -2.48 10.44 1.19
N TYR A 423 -1.46 10.00 1.92
CA TYR A 423 -0.43 9.10 1.38
C TYR A 423 -1.03 7.78 0.91
N LEU A 424 -1.95 7.18 1.68
CA LEU A 424 -2.66 5.97 1.28
C LEU A 424 -3.53 6.17 0.03
N LEU A 425 -4.15 7.33 -0.13
CA LEU A 425 -4.87 7.71 -1.36
C LEU A 425 -3.90 7.86 -2.55
N CYS A 426 -2.73 8.47 -2.37
CA CYS A 426 -1.75 8.59 -3.45
C CYS A 426 -1.19 7.23 -3.87
N ILE A 427 -0.91 6.33 -2.91
CA ILE A 427 -0.47 4.97 -3.25
C ILE A 427 -1.59 4.19 -3.96
N ARG A 428 -2.87 4.40 -3.61
CA ARG A 428 -4.00 3.83 -4.38
C ARG A 428 -3.95 4.21 -5.85
N GLU A 429 -3.71 5.49 -6.17
CA GLU A 429 -3.61 5.92 -7.57
C GLU A 429 -2.33 5.39 -8.24
N LEU A 430 -1.20 5.26 -7.51
CA LEU A 430 0.02 4.61 -8.01
C LEU A 430 -0.21 3.14 -8.41
N LEU A 431 -1.01 2.40 -7.65
CA LEU A 431 -1.40 1.01 -7.95
C LEU A 431 -2.27 0.88 -9.23
N LEU A 432 -2.79 1.99 -9.75
CA LEU A 432 -3.63 2.03 -10.96
C LEU A 432 -2.88 2.47 -12.23
N GLN A 433 -1.67 3.05 -12.11
CA GLN A 433 -0.93 3.51 -13.31
C GLN A 433 -0.30 2.37 -14.11
N HIS A 434 0.25 1.35 -13.43
CA HIS A 434 0.92 0.22 -14.09
C HIS A 434 0.73 -1.10 -13.31
N ALA A 435 0.53 -2.21 -14.02
CA ALA A 435 0.18 -3.50 -13.41
C ALA A 435 1.25 -4.02 -12.43
N GLU A 436 2.54 -3.87 -12.79
CA GLU A 436 3.65 -4.29 -11.93
C GLU A 436 3.82 -3.45 -10.66
N ASN A 437 3.19 -2.27 -10.57
CA ASN A 437 3.24 -1.46 -9.35
C ASN A 437 2.59 -2.22 -8.19
N LEU A 438 1.51 -2.97 -8.43
CA LEU A 438 0.86 -3.77 -7.40
C LEU A 438 1.74 -4.94 -6.93
N ARG A 439 2.43 -5.62 -7.86
CA ARG A 439 3.42 -6.65 -7.53
C ARG A 439 4.55 -6.06 -6.70
N SER A 440 5.21 -5.01 -7.20
CA SER A 440 6.34 -4.36 -6.53
C SER A 440 5.98 -3.86 -5.13
N VAL A 441 4.88 -3.10 -5.00
CA VAL A 441 4.43 -2.54 -3.71
C VAL A 441 4.09 -3.65 -2.72
N LEU A 442 3.36 -4.68 -3.12
CA LEU A 442 3.01 -5.79 -2.22
C LEU A 442 4.26 -6.58 -1.81
N THR A 443 5.14 -6.92 -2.74
CA THR A 443 6.41 -7.61 -2.45
C THR A 443 7.25 -6.83 -1.45
N HIS A 444 7.57 -5.56 -1.72
CA HIS A 444 8.36 -4.74 -0.81
C HIS A 444 7.71 -4.59 0.57
N THR A 445 6.38 -4.44 0.64
CA THR A 445 5.66 -4.31 1.92
C THR A 445 5.76 -5.60 2.75
N ILE A 446 5.65 -6.78 2.13
CA ILE A 446 5.79 -8.09 2.79
C ILE A 446 7.24 -8.32 3.27
N TYR A 447 8.25 -8.02 2.46
CA TYR A 447 9.65 -8.10 2.89
C TYR A 447 10.02 -7.09 3.98
N ASN A 448 9.38 -5.91 4.03
CA ASN A 448 9.55 -4.96 5.13
C ASN A 448 8.97 -5.51 6.46
N GLU A 449 7.84 -6.21 6.43
CA GLU A 449 7.26 -6.85 7.63
C GLU A 449 8.05 -8.05 8.14
N LEU A 450 8.71 -8.79 7.23
CA LEU A 450 9.54 -9.95 7.59
C LEU A 450 10.97 -9.59 8.00
N SER A 451 11.36 -8.31 7.94
CA SER A 451 12.70 -7.82 8.26
C SER A 451 12.70 -6.77 9.38
N THR A 452 13.85 -6.14 9.63
CA THR A 452 13.98 -5.00 10.54
C THR A 452 13.45 -3.69 9.97
N ALA A 453 13.06 -3.66 8.68
CA ALA A 453 12.63 -2.46 7.96
C ALA A 453 11.15 -2.07 8.16
N ARG A 454 10.44 -2.69 9.12
CA ARG A 454 9.01 -2.49 9.41
C ARG A 454 8.61 -1.02 9.40
N ASN A 455 7.51 -0.69 8.74
CA ASN A 455 6.93 0.64 8.68
C ASN A 455 5.49 0.56 9.24
N PRO A 456 5.06 1.42 10.18
CA PRO A 456 3.68 1.43 10.66
C PRO A 456 2.63 1.61 9.54
N ASN A 457 3.04 2.12 8.38
CA ASN A 457 2.20 2.21 7.18
C ASN A 457 1.95 0.85 6.48
N ASN A 458 2.71 -0.22 6.76
CA ASN A 458 2.68 -1.48 5.99
C ASN A 458 1.31 -2.18 6.01
N MET A 459 0.66 -2.33 7.18
CA MET A 459 -0.66 -2.96 7.25
C MET A 459 -1.77 -2.10 6.61
N PRO A 460 -1.81 -0.77 6.82
CA PRO A 460 -2.66 0.12 6.02
C PRO A 460 -2.41 0.05 4.51
N LEU A 461 -1.16 -0.11 4.06
CA LEU A 461 -0.81 -0.30 2.64
C LEU A 461 -1.39 -1.62 2.10
N ILE A 462 -1.22 -2.74 2.81
CA ILE A 462 -1.83 -4.03 2.44
C ILE A 462 -3.35 -3.90 2.36
N ALA A 463 -4.00 -3.16 3.27
CA ALA A 463 -5.43 -2.91 3.19
C ALA A 463 -5.85 -2.15 1.91
N ILE A 464 -5.10 -1.11 1.51
CA ILE A 464 -5.35 -0.38 0.25
C ILE A 464 -5.14 -1.28 -0.98
N ILE A 465 -4.09 -2.12 -0.98
CA ILE A 465 -3.80 -3.05 -2.10
C ILE A 465 -4.97 -4.00 -2.32
N PHE A 466 -5.47 -4.66 -1.25
CA PHE A 466 -6.62 -5.56 -1.33
C PHE A 466 -7.94 -4.82 -1.64
N GLN A 467 -8.11 -3.56 -1.20
CA GLN A 467 -9.26 -2.72 -1.59
C GLN A 467 -9.19 -2.21 -3.04
N THR A 468 -8.05 -2.35 -3.73
CA THR A 468 -7.85 -1.86 -5.10
C THR A 468 -7.97 -2.98 -6.13
N GLN A 469 -7.35 -4.14 -5.88
CA GLN A 469 -7.48 -5.33 -6.74
C GLN A 469 -7.41 -6.62 -5.89
N THR A 470 -8.51 -6.99 -5.24
CA THR A 470 -8.53 -8.00 -4.15
C THR A 470 -8.04 -9.38 -4.59
N ASP A 471 -8.50 -9.85 -5.75
CA ASP A 471 -8.14 -11.16 -6.30
C ASP A 471 -6.69 -11.20 -6.82
N THR A 472 -6.23 -10.13 -7.48
CA THR A 472 -4.84 -9.98 -7.95
C THR A 472 -3.87 -9.95 -6.76
N ALA A 473 -4.23 -9.20 -5.71
CA ALA A 473 -3.46 -9.12 -4.47
C ALA A 473 -3.39 -10.47 -3.74
N ALA A 474 -4.49 -11.24 -3.71
CA ALA A 474 -4.52 -12.58 -3.13
C ALA A 474 -3.59 -13.56 -3.86
N ARG A 475 -3.54 -13.52 -5.20
CA ARG A 475 -2.63 -14.36 -6.01
C ARG A 475 -1.17 -14.00 -5.79
N ILE A 476 -0.82 -12.71 -5.90
CA ILE A 476 0.56 -12.23 -5.72
C ILE A 476 1.04 -12.48 -4.28
N LEU A 477 0.18 -12.31 -3.26
CA LEU A 477 0.52 -12.65 -1.88
C LEU A 477 0.88 -14.14 -1.74
N ALA A 478 0.14 -15.02 -2.41
CA ALA A 478 0.43 -16.45 -2.40
C ALA A 478 1.74 -16.78 -3.12
N GLU A 479 2.02 -16.17 -4.27
CA GLU A 479 3.30 -16.30 -5.00
C GLU A 479 4.49 -15.88 -4.12
N ILE A 480 4.40 -14.74 -3.42
CA ILE A 480 5.42 -14.27 -2.46
C ILE A 480 5.58 -15.27 -1.29
N PHE A 481 4.48 -15.85 -0.81
CA PHE A 481 4.54 -16.88 0.24
C PHE A 481 5.24 -18.15 -0.26
N GLN A 482 4.97 -18.59 -1.50
CA GLN A 482 5.68 -19.70 -2.13
C GLN A 482 7.19 -19.38 -2.27
N ASP A 483 7.56 -18.20 -2.76
CA ASP A 483 8.97 -17.77 -2.89
C ASP A 483 9.72 -17.86 -1.57
N LEU A 484 9.10 -17.40 -0.47
CA LEU A 484 9.67 -17.46 0.87
C LEU A 484 9.80 -18.90 1.39
N LEU A 485 8.86 -19.80 1.05
CA LEU A 485 8.96 -21.23 1.40
C LEU A 485 10.04 -21.99 0.62
N THR A 486 10.45 -21.50 -0.57
CA THR A 486 11.58 -22.06 -1.34
C THR A 486 12.97 -21.60 -0.86
N ASN A 487 13.06 -20.67 0.09
CA ASN A 487 14.35 -20.31 0.69
C ASN A 487 14.84 -21.42 1.63
N LYS A 488 16.16 -21.53 1.86
CA LYS A 488 16.69 -22.57 2.76
C LYS A 488 16.26 -22.35 4.22
N ASP A 489 16.15 -21.10 4.66
CA ASP A 489 15.62 -20.72 5.98
C ASP A 489 14.12 -21.08 6.15
N ASP A 490 13.69 -21.35 7.39
CA ASP A 490 12.29 -21.63 7.69
C ASP A 490 11.48 -20.34 7.90
N TYR A 491 10.77 -19.92 6.85
CA TYR A 491 9.84 -18.80 6.90
C TYR A 491 8.43 -19.16 7.43
N LEU A 492 8.07 -20.44 7.60
CA LEU A 492 6.67 -20.85 7.85
C LEU A 492 6.10 -20.21 9.13
N ARG A 493 6.88 -20.15 10.22
CA ARG A 493 6.48 -19.49 11.47
C ARG A 493 6.23 -17.98 11.28
N ALA A 494 7.03 -17.32 10.46
CA ALA A 494 6.88 -15.90 10.18
C ALA A 494 5.67 -15.64 9.25
N LEU A 495 5.49 -16.47 8.21
CA LEU A 495 4.33 -16.41 7.30
C LEU A 495 3.01 -16.66 8.02
N ARG A 496 2.95 -17.66 8.91
CA ARG A 496 1.76 -17.93 9.74
C ARG A 496 1.47 -16.79 10.73
N ALA A 497 2.48 -16.06 11.21
CA ALA A 497 2.26 -14.85 12.00
C ALA A 497 1.74 -13.68 11.14
N LEU A 498 2.36 -13.45 9.97
CA LEU A 498 2.02 -12.37 9.04
C LEU A 498 0.61 -12.52 8.47
N LEU A 499 0.21 -13.73 8.06
CA LEU A 499 -1.12 -14.02 7.52
C LEU A 499 -2.24 -13.62 8.49
N ARG A 500 -2.10 -13.91 9.79
CA ARG A 500 -3.06 -13.47 10.83
C ARG A 500 -3.19 -11.97 10.90
N GLU A 501 -2.07 -11.27 10.81
CA GLU A 501 -2.05 -9.80 10.87
C GLU A 501 -2.67 -9.18 9.61
N ILE A 502 -2.45 -9.78 8.44
CA ILE A 502 -3.11 -9.40 7.18
C ILE A 502 -4.62 -9.59 7.28
N VAL A 503 -5.14 -10.79 7.60
CA VAL A 503 -6.58 -11.05 7.71
C VAL A 503 -7.24 -10.15 8.76
N ARG A 504 -6.55 -9.89 9.88
CA ARG A 504 -7.00 -8.95 10.92
C ARG A 504 -7.03 -7.50 10.43
N SER A 505 -6.03 -7.05 9.67
CA SER A 505 -5.98 -5.70 9.09
C SER A 505 -7.10 -5.46 8.08
N LEU A 506 -7.43 -6.50 7.29
CA LEU A 506 -8.52 -6.55 6.32
C LEU A 506 -9.90 -6.76 6.97
N ARG A 507 -10.00 -6.82 8.31
CA ARG A 507 -11.26 -7.05 9.04
C ARG A 507 -12.00 -8.33 8.61
N HIS A 508 -11.24 -9.37 8.24
CA HIS A 508 -11.71 -10.63 7.64
C HIS A 508 -12.21 -10.57 6.18
N ASP A 509 -12.10 -9.44 5.48
CA ASP A 509 -12.39 -9.34 4.03
C ASP A 509 -11.23 -9.88 3.16
N PHE A 510 -10.72 -11.06 3.52
CA PHE A 510 -9.61 -11.72 2.83
C PHE A 510 -10.11 -12.86 1.96
N HIS A 511 -9.76 -12.83 0.67
CA HIS A 511 -10.24 -13.78 -0.34
C HIS A 511 -9.52 -15.14 -0.23
N CYS A 512 -9.87 -15.90 0.81
CA CYS A 512 -9.24 -17.18 1.16
C CYS A 512 -9.20 -18.19 0.00
N SER A 513 -10.28 -18.34 -0.79
CA SER A 513 -10.28 -19.26 -1.96
C SER A 513 -9.18 -18.90 -2.96
N THR A 514 -9.11 -17.63 -3.36
CA THR A 514 -8.15 -17.15 -4.36
C THR A 514 -6.71 -17.30 -3.86
N PHE A 515 -6.46 -16.95 -2.59
CA PHE A 515 -5.14 -17.14 -1.97
C PHE A 515 -4.75 -18.63 -1.89
N CYS A 516 -5.62 -19.50 -1.38
CA CYS A 516 -5.34 -20.93 -1.27
C CYS A 516 -5.10 -21.57 -2.64
N LEU A 517 -5.96 -21.29 -3.63
CA LEU A 517 -5.81 -21.83 -4.98
C LEU A 517 -4.51 -21.38 -5.64
N ALA A 518 -4.11 -20.12 -5.45
CA ALA A 518 -2.83 -19.59 -5.93
C ALA A 518 -1.62 -20.24 -5.23
N LEU A 519 -1.69 -20.44 -3.90
CA LEU A 519 -0.65 -21.10 -3.10
C LEU A 519 -0.43 -22.56 -3.53
N MET A 520 -1.42 -23.16 -4.18
CA MET A 520 -1.44 -24.54 -4.68
C MET A 520 -1.18 -24.67 -6.19
N GLN A 521 -0.68 -23.63 -6.87
CA GLN A 521 -0.25 -23.74 -8.27
C GLN A 521 1.14 -24.38 -8.41
N LEU A 522 1.41 -24.96 -9.58
CA LEU A 522 2.71 -25.54 -9.91
C LEU A 522 3.76 -24.44 -10.09
N ARG A 523 4.86 -24.55 -9.34
CA ARG A 523 6.07 -23.73 -9.49
C ARG A 523 6.95 -24.30 -10.60
N THR A 524 7.41 -23.45 -11.51
CA THR A 524 8.14 -23.87 -12.73
C THR A 524 9.52 -23.23 -12.89
N GLU A 525 10.00 -22.47 -11.91
CA GLU A 525 11.31 -21.82 -11.97
C GLU A 525 12.42 -22.79 -11.55
N SER A 526 13.63 -22.65 -12.12
CA SER A 526 14.79 -23.50 -11.79
C SER A 526 15.06 -23.63 -10.28
N LYS A 527 14.93 -22.52 -9.53
CA LYS A 527 15.05 -22.50 -8.06
C LYS A 527 14.15 -23.54 -7.36
N PHE A 528 12.98 -23.86 -7.94
CA PHE A 528 12.05 -24.86 -7.41
C PHE A 528 12.21 -26.24 -8.06
N THR A 529 12.41 -26.32 -9.38
CA THR A 529 12.60 -27.63 -10.05
C THR A 529 13.82 -28.36 -9.48
N ASP A 530 14.89 -27.61 -9.26
CA ASP A 530 16.22 -28.10 -8.89
C ASP A 530 16.38 -28.18 -7.35
N MET A 531 15.31 -27.89 -6.60
CA MET A 531 15.26 -27.92 -5.14
C MET A 531 15.36 -29.36 -4.60
N GLU A 532 16.23 -29.55 -3.60
CA GLU A 532 16.48 -30.86 -2.98
C GLU A 532 15.17 -31.47 -2.40
N PRO A 533 14.94 -32.80 -2.48
CA PRO A 533 13.67 -33.42 -2.09
C PRO A 533 13.18 -33.08 -0.68
N VAL A 534 14.09 -32.97 0.30
CA VAL A 534 13.77 -32.61 1.69
C VAL A 534 13.13 -31.21 1.80
N PHE A 535 13.54 -30.26 0.96
CA PHE A 535 12.91 -28.93 0.90
C PHE A 535 11.56 -28.97 0.17
N LYS A 536 11.37 -29.87 -0.81
CA LYS A 536 10.06 -30.12 -1.45
C LYS A 536 9.05 -30.76 -0.48
N GLU A 537 9.49 -31.72 0.35
CA GLU A 537 8.70 -32.28 1.45
C GLU A 537 8.30 -31.20 2.47
N ARG A 538 9.26 -30.37 2.91
CA ARG A 538 9.00 -29.24 3.81
C ARG A 538 8.01 -28.24 3.19
N TYR A 539 8.13 -27.96 1.88
CA TYR A 539 7.22 -27.08 1.14
C TYR A 539 5.79 -27.64 1.10
N LEU A 540 5.62 -28.93 0.79
CA LEU A 540 4.32 -29.64 0.81
C LEU A 540 3.61 -29.51 2.17
N VAL A 541 4.32 -29.76 3.27
CA VAL A 541 3.77 -29.60 4.63
C VAL A 541 3.48 -28.12 4.95
N SER A 542 4.35 -27.20 4.51
CA SER A 542 4.18 -25.76 4.75
C SER A 542 2.96 -25.16 4.06
N VAL A 543 2.71 -25.53 2.80
CA VAL A 543 1.50 -25.12 2.05
C VAL A 543 0.25 -25.73 2.70
N THR A 544 0.30 -27.00 3.12
CA THR A 544 -0.78 -27.67 3.85
C THR A 544 -1.14 -26.97 5.17
N ASP A 545 -0.14 -26.55 5.95
CA ASP A 545 -0.32 -25.75 7.17
C ASP A 545 -0.99 -24.40 6.87
N LEU A 546 -0.57 -23.71 5.80
CA LEU A 546 -1.14 -22.41 5.41
C LEU A 546 -2.58 -22.52 4.89
N VAL A 547 -2.90 -23.51 4.05
CA VAL A 547 -4.25 -23.74 3.49
C VAL A 547 -5.27 -24.02 4.60
N THR A 548 -4.93 -24.93 5.53
CA THR A 548 -5.81 -25.21 6.70
C THR A 548 -5.92 -24.00 7.63
N MET A 549 -4.84 -23.25 7.79
CA MET A 549 -4.82 -22.02 8.58
C MET A 549 -5.64 -20.87 7.95
N CYS A 550 -5.77 -20.78 6.61
CA CYS A 550 -6.68 -19.87 5.92
C CYS A 550 -8.15 -20.22 6.17
N ALA A 551 -8.51 -21.51 6.04
CA ALA A 551 -9.87 -21.98 6.34
C ALA A 551 -10.29 -21.71 7.80
N LEU A 552 -9.36 -21.86 8.76
CA LEU A 552 -9.61 -21.50 10.16
C LEU A 552 -9.71 -19.98 10.38
N GLN A 553 -8.95 -19.15 9.65
CA GLN A 553 -9.01 -17.68 9.77
C GLN A 553 -10.27 -17.05 9.17
N ALA A 554 -10.95 -17.75 8.26
CA ALA A 554 -12.27 -17.35 7.76
C ALA A 554 -13.40 -17.54 8.80
N VAL A 555 -13.13 -18.11 9.98
CA VAL A 555 -14.08 -18.14 11.11
C VAL A 555 -14.20 -16.75 11.74
N THR A 556 -15.04 -15.91 11.14
CA THR A 556 -15.35 -14.55 11.65
C THR A 556 -16.21 -14.60 12.92
N PRO A 557 -16.35 -13.48 13.66
CA PRO A 557 -17.30 -13.39 14.77
C PRO A 557 -18.74 -13.74 14.35
N ALA A 558 -19.20 -13.27 13.18
CA ALA A 558 -20.54 -13.56 12.67
C ALA A 558 -20.76 -15.06 12.38
N VAL A 559 -19.75 -15.77 11.86
CA VAL A 559 -19.82 -17.24 11.66
C VAL A 559 -19.99 -17.97 12.99
N ARG A 560 -19.29 -17.54 14.04
CA ARG A 560 -19.39 -18.10 15.40
C ARG A 560 -20.75 -17.82 16.03
N GLU A 561 -21.26 -16.60 15.87
CA GLU A 561 -22.57 -16.19 16.38
C GLU A 561 -23.71 -16.95 15.69
N ALA A 562 -23.70 -17.05 14.35
CA ALA A 562 -24.67 -17.82 13.57
C ALA A 562 -24.66 -19.32 13.93
N SER A 563 -23.49 -19.93 14.12
CA SER A 563 -23.39 -21.31 14.62
C SER A 563 -23.95 -21.47 16.05
N THR A 564 -23.69 -20.49 16.91
CA THR A 564 -24.21 -20.49 18.30
C THR A 564 -25.72 -20.23 18.33
N ALA A 565 -26.28 -19.49 17.38
CA ALA A 565 -27.72 -19.35 17.16
C ALA A 565 -28.32 -20.69 16.68
N LEU A 566 -27.76 -21.29 15.62
CA LEU A 566 -28.25 -22.55 15.04
C LEU A 566 -28.25 -23.70 16.04
N THR A 567 -27.22 -23.78 16.90
CA THR A 567 -27.13 -24.76 18.01
C THR A 567 -28.24 -24.59 19.06
N ARG A 568 -28.85 -23.41 19.15
CA ARG A 568 -30.02 -23.10 20.02
C ARG A 568 -31.36 -23.17 19.27
N GLY A 569 -31.37 -23.57 18.00
CA GLY A 569 -32.56 -23.62 17.15
C GLY A 569 -32.94 -22.29 16.48
N ASP A 570 -32.14 -21.23 16.67
CA ASP A 570 -32.32 -19.92 16.02
C ASP A 570 -31.62 -19.90 14.66
N ARG A 571 -32.33 -19.55 13.58
CA ARG A 571 -31.78 -19.49 12.21
C ARG A 571 -31.31 -18.09 11.80
N LYS A 572 -31.21 -17.14 12.73
CA LYS A 572 -30.69 -15.79 12.45
C LYS A 572 -29.27 -15.84 11.86
N ASP A 573 -29.04 -15.06 10.82
CA ASP A 573 -27.78 -14.87 10.08
C ASP A 573 -27.12 -16.16 9.55
N VAL A 574 -27.89 -17.25 9.41
CA VAL A 574 -27.37 -18.59 9.07
C VAL A 574 -26.69 -18.65 7.70
N ASP A 575 -27.04 -17.77 6.77
CA ASP A 575 -26.41 -17.69 5.44
C ASP A 575 -24.90 -17.37 5.52
N VAL A 576 -24.47 -16.62 6.55
CA VAL A 576 -23.05 -16.33 6.79
C VAL A 576 -22.28 -17.60 7.18
N LEU A 577 -22.89 -18.46 7.99
CA LEU A 577 -22.36 -19.77 8.32
C LEU A 577 -22.34 -20.70 7.10
N TYR A 578 -23.41 -20.70 6.30
CA TYR A 578 -23.50 -21.53 5.10
C TYR A 578 -22.48 -21.12 4.03
N ALA A 579 -22.25 -19.81 3.83
CA ALA A 579 -21.20 -19.28 2.96
C ALA A 579 -19.80 -19.68 3.44
N TYR A 580 -19.51 -19.56 4.74
CA TYR A 580 -18.25 -20.04 5.33
C TYR A 580 -18.04 -21.55 5.12
N GLN A 581 -19.08 -22.36 5.34
CA GLN A 581 -18.99 -23.81 5.17
C GLN A 581 -18.77 -24.20 3.69
N GLN A 582 -19.38 -23.48 2.75
CA GLN A 582 -19.16 -23.66 1.31
C GLN A 582 -17.75 -23.22 0.88
N LEU A 583 -17.22 -22.14 1.47
CA LEU A 583 -15.83 -21.71 1.30
C LEU A 583 -14.85 -22.81 1.75
N VAL A 584 -15.07 -23.42 2.92
CA VAL A 584 -14.23 -24.52 3.41
C VAL A 584 -14.34 -25.76 2.50
N ALA A 585 -15.54 -26.12 2.05
CA ALA A 585 -15.74 -27.23 1.11
C ALA A 585 -15.02 -27.01 -0.24
N THR A 586 -14.98 -25.76 -0.71
CA THR A 586 -14.26 -25.35 -1.92
C THR A 586 -12.74 -25.47 -1.73
N ILE A 587 -12.22 -24.98 -0.59
CA ILE A 587 -10.79 -25.12 -0.24
C ILE A 587 -10.40 -26.60 -0.11
N GLN A 588 -11.27 -27.45 0.46
CA GLN A 588 -11.04 -28.91 0.55
C GLN A 588 -10.97 -29.58 -0.83
N ARG A 589 -11.87 -29.22 -1.76
CA ARG A 589 -11.82 -29.68 -3.16
C ARG A 589 -10.49 -29.31 -3.81
N ASP A 590 -10.09 -28.04 -3.71
CA ASP A 590 -8.91 -27.53 -4.40
C ASP A 590 -7.61 -28.09 -3.81
N ALA A 591 -7.58 -28.35 -2.50
CA ALA A 591 -6.46 -29.03 -1.85
C ALA A 591 -6.33 -30.51 -2.25
N ILE A 592 -7.45 -31.20 -2.45
CA ILE A 592 -7.43 -32.57 -2.99
C ILE A 592 -7.10 -32.58 -4.50
N TRP A 593 -7.51 -31.56 -5.28
CA TRP A 593 -7.02 -31.38 -6.66
C TRP A 593 -5.50 -31.21 -6.70
N TRP A 594 -4.94 -30.38 -5.83
CA TRP A 594 -3.50 -30.14 -5.71
C TRP A 594 -2.72 -31.41 -5.35
N LEU A 595 -3.18 -32.13 -4.32
CA LEU A 595 -2.58 -33.41 -3.89
C LEU A 595 -2.74 -34.53 -4.94
N HIS A 596 -3.78 -34.49 -5.78
CA HIS A 596 -4.00 -35.45 -6.87
C HIS A 596 -3.18 -35.13 -8.12
N THR A 597 -3.04 -33.85 -8.48
CA THR A 597 -2.65 -33.44 -9.85
C THR A 597 -1.31 -32.69 -9.89
N ILE A 598 -1.00 -31.91 -8.86
CA ILE A 598 0.13 -30.97 -8.88
C ILE A 598 1.32 -31.55 -8.09
N VAL A 599 1.09 -32.05 -6.88
CA VAL A 599 2.16 -32.61 -6.03
C VAL A 599 2.95 -33.75 -6.73
N PRO A 600 2.31 -34.74 -7.39
CA PRO A 600 3.03 -35.80 -8.11
C PRO A 600 3.87 -35.29 -9.29
N SER A 601 3.56 -34.11 -9.85
CA SER A 601 4.27 -33.58 -11.02
C SER A 601 5.65 -32.99 -10.71
N PHE A 602 6.00 -32.80 -9.43
CA PHE A 602 7.30 -32.25 -9.02
C PHE A 602 8.02 -33.01 -7.88
N MET A 603 7.34 -33.94 -7.20
CA MET A 603 7.90 -34.80 -6.16
C MET A 603 7.12 -36.12 -5.99
N GLU A 604 7.80 -37.16 -5.50
CA GLU A 604 7.17 -38.37 -4.98
C GLU A 604 7.06 -38.26 -3.44
N PRO A 605 5.86 -38.10 -2.85
CA PRO A 605 5.72 -37.85 -1.42
C PRO A 605 5.71 -39.15 -0.60
N LYS A 606 6.43 -39.17 0.52
CA LYS A 606 6.41 -40.26 1.51
C LYS A 606 4.98 -40.55 1.96
N GLN A 607 4.66 -41.84 2.12
CA GLN A 607 3.31 -42.30 2.49
C GLN A 607 2.75 -41.63 3.75
N GLN A 608 3.56 -41.51 4.81
CA GLN A 608 3.11 -40.90 6.07
C GLN A 608 2.78 -39.40 5.89
N ASP A 609 3.64 -38.66 5.18
CA ASP A 609 3.46 -37.23 4.94
C ASP A 609 2.32 -36.95 3.96
N TYR A 610 2.14 -37.78 2.92
CA TYR A 610 1.05 -37.65 1.95
C TYR A 610 -0.32 -37.91 2.59
N VAL A 611 -0.45 -39.00 3.34
CA VAL A 611 -1.68 -39.31 4.10
C VAL A 611 -1.95 -38.26 5.17
N HIS A 612 -0.90 -37.77 5.86
CA HIS A 612 -1.05 -36.64 6.79
C HIS A 612 -1.61 -35.40 6.08
N CYS A 613 -1.08 -35.01 4.93
CA CYS A 613 -1.56 -33.86 4.18
C CYS A 613 -3.02 -34.01 3.75
N ILE A 614 -3.42 -35.17 3.19
CA ILE A 614 -4.82 -35.45 2.85
C ILE A 614 -5.74 -35.33 4.08
N ARG A 615 -5.40 -36.00 5.18
CA ARG A 615 -6.21 -35.95 6.42
C ARG A 615 -6.27 -34.54 6.98
N LYS A 616 -5.19 -33.76 6.88
CA LYS A 616 -5.08 -32.41 7.40
C LYS A 616 -5.94 -31.41 6.62
N VAL A 617 -5.85 -31.38 5.28
CA VAL A 617 -6.68 -30.46 4.48
C VAL A 617 -8.17 -30.75 4.63
N LEU A 618 -8.55 -32.02 4.83
CA LEU A 618 -9.92 -32.48 5.09
C LEU A 618 -10.38 -32.27 6.55
N PHE A 619 -9.56 -31.67 7.43
CA PHE A 619 -9.84 -31.49 8.87
C PHE A 619 -10.08 -32.80 9.66
N LEU A 620 -9.40 -33.89 9.30
CA LEU A 620 -9.47 -35.23 9.92
C LEU A 620 -8.26 -35.59 10.80
N GLU A 621 -7.28 -34.69 10.90
CA GLU A 621 -6.17 -34.77 11.84
C GLU A 621 -6.55 -34.34 13.27
N SER A 622 -5.71 -34.66 14.25
CA SER A 622 -5.89 -34.27 15.66
C SER A 622 -5.78 -32.75 15.89
N GLY A 623 -6.35 -32.25 16.99
CA GLY A 623 -6.44 -30.81 17.25
C GLY A 623 -5.08 -30.06 17.33
N ASP A 624 -4.02 -30.74 17.76
CA ASP A 624 -2.65 -30.18 17.83
C ASP A 624 -1.98 -30.02 16.45
N ASN A 625 -2.52 -30.66 15.41
CA ASN A 625 -1.99 -30.52 14.06
C ASN A 625 -2.36 -29.18 13.40
N TYR A 626 -3.39 -28.48 13.89
CA TYR A 626 -3.76 -27.13 13.45
C TYR A 626 -3.34 -26.02 14.45
N ALA A 627 -2.99 -26.39 15.68
CA ALA A 627 -2.61 -25.45 16.73
C ALA A 627 -1.10 -25.18 16.71
N LYS A 628 -0.66 -24.14 15.99
CA LYS A 628 0.75 -23.80 15.78
C LYS A 628 1.08 -22.39 16.31
N ASP A 629 2.22 -22.27 16.99
CA ASP A 629 2.67 -21.07 17.71
C ASP A 629 1.64 -20.48 18.71
N GLY A 630 0.85 -21.33 19.36
CA GLY A 630 -0.18 -20.90 20.32
C GLY A 630 -1.46 -20.33 19.69
N TRP A 631 -1.65 -20.52 18.37
CA TRP A 631 -2.88 -20.16 17.66
C TRP A 631 -3.48 -21.39 16.95
N PRO A 632 -4.82 -21.60 16.98
CA PRO A 632 -5.80 -20.85 17.77
C PRO A 632 -5.58 -20.97 19.28
N ALA A 633 -6.10 -20.00 20.04
CA ALA A 633 -6.09 -20.06 21.50
C ALA A 633 -6.86 -21.31 21.99
N GLU A 634 -6.50 -21.85 23.14
CA GLU A 634 -6.99 -23.16 23.61
C GLU A 634 -8.53 -23.23 23.69
N ALA A 635 -9.17 -22.17 24.20
CA ALA A 635 -10.63 -22.06 24.25
C ALA A 635 -11.31 -21.95 22.87
N ASP A 636 -10.62 -21.38 21.88
CA ASP A 636 -11.11 -21.20 20.51
C ASP A 636 -10.89 -22.43 19.62
N ARG A 637 -9.85 -23.21 19.91
CA ARG A 637 -9.34 -24.28 19.06
C ARG A 637 -10.41 -25.32 18.71
N GLY A 638 -11.11 -25.83 19.71
CA GLY A 638 -12.19 -26.82 19.54
C GLY A 638 -13.34 -26.30 18.66
N PRO A 639 -13.98 -25.16 19.02
CA PRO A 639 -15.01 -24.53 18.21
C PRO A 639 -14.59 -24.22 16.76
N MET A 640 -13.39 -23.68 16.53
CA MET A 640 -12.93 -23.34 15.18
C MET A 640 -12.69 -24.58 14.31
N ILE A 641 -12.09 -25.63 14.87
CA ILE A 641 -11.88 -26.89 14.12
C ILE A 641 -13.22 -27.56 13.81
N ARG A 642 -14.17 -27.57 14.75
CA ARG A 642 -15.52 -28.09 14.50
C ARG A 642 -16.20 -27.34 13.36
N LEU A 643 -16.13 -26.01 13.34
CA LEU A 643 -16.70 -25.20 12.24
C LEU A 643 -16.10 -25.56 10.87
N ALA A 644 -14.80 -25.84 10.80
CA ALA A 644 -14.13 -26.28 9.58
C ALA A 644 -14.44 -27.75 9.20
N GLN A 645 -14.78 -28.59 10.18
CA GLN A 645 -15.29 -29.95 9.96
C GLN A 645 -16.74 -29.95 9.47
N ASP A 646 -17.59 -29.07 9.99
CA ASP A 646 -19.03 -28.99 9.71
C ASP A 646 -19.34 -28.37 8.33
N CYS A 647 -18.67 -28.83 7.27
CA CYS A 647 -18.85 -28.38 5.89
C CYS A 647 -19.48 -29.47 4.99
N PRO A 648 -20.23 -29.06 3.94
CA PRO A 648 -20.73 -29.99 2.92
C PRO A 648 -19.56 -30.63 2.16
N VAL A 649 -19.81 -31.77 1.49
CA VAL A 649 -18.80 -32.42 0.64
C VAL A 649 -19.17 -32.29 -0.83
N LEU A 650 -18.20 -31.83 -1.63
CA LEU A 650 -18.37 -31.70 -3.08
C LEU A 650 -18.02 -33.02 -3.76
N GLU A 651 -18.79 -33.38 -4.79
CA GLU A 651 -18.63 -34.63 -5.55
C GLU A 651 -17.20 -34.80 -6.11
N ASP A 652 -16.60 -33.72 -6.59
CA ASP A 652 -15.23 -33.74 -7.11
C ASP A 652 -14.18 -34.06 -6.03
N THR A 653 -14.39 -33.62 -4.78
CA THR A 653 -13.55 -34.00 -3.64
C THR A 653 -13.62 -35.50 -3.39
N LEU A 654 -14.84 -36.08 -3.41
CA LEU A 654 -15.04 -37.52 -3.25
C LEU A 654 -14.40 -38.29 -4.40
N MET A 655 -14.73 -37.95 -5.65
CA MET A 655 -14.25 -38.65 -6.84
C MET A 655 -12.71 -38.66 -6.91
N ARG A 656 -12.04 -37.56 -6.57
CA ARG A 656 -10.57 -37.52 -6.49
C ARG A 656 -10.01 -38.46 -5.42
N ILE A 657 -10.59 -38.49 -4.21
CA ILE A 657 -10.16 -39.42 -3.14
C ILE A 657 -10.27 -40.88 -3.61
N LEU A 658 -11.35 -41.23 -4.32
CA LEU A 658 -11.51 -42.57 -4.87
C LEU A 658 -10.49 -42.87 -5.98
N VAL A 659 -10.22 -41.92 -6.90
CA VAL A 659 -9.23 -42.09 -7.98
C VAL A 659 -7.81 -42.22 -7.43
N ILE A 660 -7.41 -41.40 -6.44
CA ILE A 660 -6.13 -41.52 -5.74
C ILE A 660 -5.97 -42.94 -5.17
N GLY A 661 -7.00 -43.48 -4.50
CA GLY A 661 -6.95 -44.84 -3.92
C GLY A 661 -7.06 -46.00 -4.93
N LEU A 662 -7.51 -45.73 -6.16
CA LEU A 662 -7.60 -46.75 -7.23
C LEU A 662 -6.28 -46.94 -7.97
N SER A 663 -5.55 -45.85 -8.16
CA SER A 663 -4.21 -45.82 -8.74
C SER A 663 -3.18 -46.45 -7.78
N ARG A 664 -2.02 -46.80 -8.33
CA ARG A 664 -0.85 -47.33 -7.61
C ARG A 664 0.26 -46.27 -7.46
N ASP A 665 0.10 -45.13 -8.12
CA ASP A 665 1.09 -44.06 -8.22
C ASP A 665 1.00 -43.11 -7.00
N PHE A 666 0.00 -43.31 -6.14
CA PHE A 666 -0.27 -42.52 -4.95
C PHE A 666 -0.14 -43.33 -3.67
N ALA A 667 0.39 -42.70 -2.63
CA ALA A 667 0.64 -43.35 -1.35
C ALA A 667 -0.61 -43.37 -0.43
N LEU A 668 -1.78 -43.70 -0.97
CA LEU A 668 -3.04 -43.88 -0.24
C LEU A 668 -3.67 -45.22 -0.64
N GLY A 669 -3.89 -46.12 0.31
CA GLY A 669 -4.43 -47.45 0.00
C GLY A 669 -5.93 -47.42 -0.32
N PRO A 670 -6.46 -48.41 -1.09
CA PRO A 670 -7.90 -48.55 -1.29
C PRO A 670 -8.74 -48.59 0.01
N PRO A 671 -8.30 -49.25 1.11
CA PRO A 671 -9.02 -49.20 2.39
C PRO A 671 -9.12 -47.79 2.97
N ASP A 672 -8.03 -47.00 2.88
CA ASP A 672 -7.98 -45.64 3.41
C ASP A 672 -8.83 -44.67 2.59
N ALA A 673 -8.88 -44.84 1.26
CA ALA A 673 -9.76 -44.06 0.39
C ALA A 673 -11.25 -44.32 0.68
N VAL A 674 -11.65 -45.57 0.92
CA VAL A 674 -13.01 -45.94 1.34
C VAL A 674 -13.32 -45.38 2.75
N GLU A 675 -12.35 -45.40 3.66
CA GLU A 675 -12.51 -44.82 5.01
C GLU A 675 -12.69 -43.30 4.97
N LEU A 676 -11.88 -42.59 4.18
CA LEU A 676 -12.01 -41.14 3.99
C LEU A 676 -13.36 -40.77 3.37
N ALA A 677 -13.82 -41.53 2.36
CA ALA A 677 -15.13 -41.32 1.77
C ALA A 677 -16.27 -41.54 2.79
N ASP A 678 -16.21 -42.62 3.59
CA ASP A 678 -17.19 -42.91 4.65
C ASP A 678 -17.28 -41.77 5.68
N ILE A 679 -16.12 -41.29 6.16
CA ILE A 679 -16.04 -40.19 7.13
C ILE A 679 -16.61 -38.90 6.55
N LEU A 680 -16.21 -38.50 5.34
CA LEU A 680 -16.68 -37.26 4.71
C LEU A 680 -18.19 -37.29 4.43
N ILE A 681 -18.71 -38.42 3.95
CA ILE A 681 -20.12 -38.58 3.62
C ILE A 681 -20.99 -38.62 4.88
N ARG A 682 -20.57 -39.31 5.95
CA ARG A 682 -21.25 -39.25 7.25
C ARG A 682 -21.23 -37.84 7.86
N ARG A 683 -20.09 -37.14 7.75
CA ARG A 683 -19.93 -35.77 8.23
C ARG A 683 -20.88 -34.82 7.50
N ALA A 684 -20.86 -34.81 6.18
CA ALA A 684 -21.78 -34.00 5.38
C ALA A 684 -23.26 -34.37 5.64
N ALA A 685 -23.59 -35.66 5.75
CA ALA A 685 -24.94 -36.11 6.04
C ALA A 685 -25.44 -35.70 7.44
N SER A 686 -24.56 -35.51 8.41
CA SER A 686 -24.92 -35.00 9.75
C SER A 686 -25.35 -33.52 9.77
N LEU A 687 -25.12 -32.78 8.68
CA LEU A 687 -25.47 -31.36 8.52
C LEU A 687 -26.86 -31.14 7.89
N GLN A 688 -27.77 -32.11 8.02
CA GLN A 688 -29.12 -32.01 7.47
C GLN A 688 -29.92 -30.87 8.13
N TYR A 689 -30.19 -29.85 7.35
CA TYR A 689 -31.17 -28.80 7.62
C TYR A 689 -32.09 -28.66 6.40
N GLU A 690 -33.34 -28.28 6.61
CA GLU A 690 -34.37 -28.20 5.56
C GLU A 690 -33.91 -27.35 4.37
N GLY A 691 -34.07 -27.88 3.15
CA GLY A 691 -33.74 -27.19 1.90
C GLY A 691 -32.25 -27.09 1.56
N ARG A 692 -31.32 -27.57 2.42
CA ARG A 692 -29.88 -27.44 2.16
C ARG A 692 -29.27 -28.66 1.49
N GLN A 693 -28.70 -28.46 0.31
CA GLN A 693 -27.90 -29.46 -0.41
C GLN A 693 -26.50 -29.58 0.22
N VAL A 694 -26.26 -30.61 1.04
CA VAL A 694 -24.97 -30.83 1.75
C VAL A 694 -24.12 -31.97 1.17
N LEU A 695 -24.74 -32.85 0.39
CA LEU A 695 -24.12 -33.95 -0.34
C LEU A 695 -24.86 -34.11 -1.67
N HIS A 696 -24.22 -33.74 -2.77
CA HIS A 696 -24.76 -33.95 -4.11
C HIS A 696 -23.84 -34.85 -4.91
N VAL A 697 -24.42 -35.84 -5.59
CA VAL A 697 -23.75 -36.73 -6.53
C VAL A 697 -24.68 -36.90 -7.74
N ALA A 698 -24.11 -36.81 -8.93
CA ALA A 698 -24.76 -36.98 -10.22
C ALA A 698 -24.03 -38.00 -11.12
N ARG A 699 -22.73 -38.25 -10.88
CA ARG A 699 -21.89 -39.20 -11.61
C ARG A 699 -22.02 -40.63 -11.07
N LEU A 700 -22.48 -41.55 -11.91
CA LEU A 700 -22.51 -42.99 -11.64
C LEU A 700 -21.08 -43.57 -11.53
N GLU A 701 -20.11 -42.95 -12.18
CA GLU A 701 -18.69 -43.34 -12.14
C GLU A 701 -18.11 -43.32 -10.72
N LEU A 702 -18.71 -42.55 -9.80
CA LEU A 702 -18.38 -42.56 -8.37
C LEU A 702 -18.76 -43.90 -7.70
N PHE A 703 -19.87 -44.51 -8.11
CA PHE A 703 -20.34 -45.80 -7.60
C PHE A 703 -19.40 -46.91 -8.09
N ASP A 704 -19.07 -46.90 -9.40
CA ASP A 704 -18.09 -47.82 -9.99
C ASP A 704 -16.72 -47.66 -9.33
N ALA A 705 -16.24 -46.43 -9.13
CA ALA A 705 -14.96 -46.19 -8.46
C ALA A 705 -14.93 -46.77 -7.04
N LEU A 706 -15.99 -46.53 -6.26
CA LEU A 706 -16.10 -47.01 -4.88
C LEU A 706 -16.17 -48.55 -4.79
N LEU A 707 -16.91 -49.20 -5.68
CA LEU A 707 -16.97 -50.66 -5.74
C LEU A 707 -15.64 -51.26 -6.24
N ASN A 708 -14.94 -50.62 -7.17
CA ASN A 708 -13.63 -51.05 -7.63
C ASN A 708 -12.54 -50.97 -6.56
N LEU A 709 -12.60 -50.01 -5.62
CA LEU A 709 -11.73 -49.98 -4.43
C LEU A 709 -11.91 -51.18 -3.51
N CYS A 710 -13.11 -51.78 -3.52
CA CYS A 710 -13.41 -52.96 -2.71
C CYS A 710 -12.87 -54.26 -3.33
N SER A 711 -12.41 -54.25 -4.58
CA SER A 711 -11.91 -55.43 -5.29
C SER A 711 -10.60 -55.94 -4.70
N TYR A 712 -10.55 -57.24 -4.37
CA TYR A 712 -9.34 -57.91 -3.92
C TYR A 712 -8.35 -58.07 -5.09
N ARG A 713 -7.26 -57.32 -5.04
CA ARG A 713 -6.08 -57.49 -5.91
C ARG A 713 -5.08 -58.39 -5.17
N HIS A 714 -4.61 -59.47 -5.80
CA HIS A 714 -3.59 -60.33 -5.20
C HIS A 714 -2.24 -59.58 -5.16
N PRO A 715 -1.43 -59.74 -4.09
CA PRO A 715 -0.08 -59.20 -4.02
C PRO A 715 0.82 -59.64 -5.18
N GLU A 716 1.64 -58.74 -5.72
CA GLU A 716 2.42 -58.96 -6.95
C GLU A 716 3.54 -60.00 -6.80
N ASN A 717 3.93 -60.32 -5.56
CA ASN A 717 4.83 -61.42 -5.24
C ASN A 717 4.15 -62.80 -5.30
N ILE A 718 2.85 -62.88 -5.62
CA ILE A 718 2.12 -64.13 -5.87
C ILE A 718 1.95 -64.33 -7.37
N VAL A 719 2.80 -65.17 -7.96
CA VAL A 719 2.65 -65.62 -9.35
C VAL A 719 1.51 -66.63 -9.43
N LEU A 720 0.45 -66.29 -10.18
CA LEU A 720 -0.66 -67.21 -10.44
C LEU A 720 -0.25 -68.33 -11.43
N PRO A 721 -0.84 -69.53 -11.36
CA PRO A 721 -0.56 -70.61 -12.31
C PRO A 721 -0.84 -70.20 -13.76
N SER A 722 -0.03 -70.70 -14.70
CA SER A 722 -0.23 -70.41 -16.13
C SER A 722 -1.62 -70.85 -16.60
N GLY A 723 -2.35 -69.94 -17.24
CA GLY A 723 -3.74 -70.16 -17.67
C GLY A 723 -4.81 -69.95 -16.58
N TYR A 724 -4.45 -69.75 -15.32
CA TYR A 724 -5.42 -69.47 -14.25
C TYR A 724 -5.81 -67.99 -14.22
N GLN A 725 -7.07 -67.70 -14.53
CA GLN A 725 -7.69 -66.40 -14.22
C GLN A 725 -8.32 -66.47 -12.83
N ALA A 726 -7.89 -65.60 -11.92
CA ALA A 726 -8.52 -65.50 -10.61
C ALA A 726 -9.95 -64.95 -10.73
N PRO A 727 -10.93 -65.47 -9.97
CA PRO A 727 -12.26 -64.90 -9.93
C PRO A 727 -12.23 -63.47 -9.37
N GLN A 728 -13.16 -62.63 -9.80
CA GLN A 728 -13.36 -61.32 -9.17
C GLN A 728 -13.89 -61.53 -7.75
N LEU A 729 -13.13 -61.08 -6.76
CA LEU A 729 -13.43 -61.16 -5.34
C LEU A 729 -13.44 -59.75 -4.75
N ALA A 730 -14.27 -59.52 -3.73
CA ALA A 730 -14.31 -58.27 -2.99
C ALA A 730 -13.88 -58.47 -1.53
N ILE A 731 -13.20 -57.48 -0.97
CA ILE A 731 -12.85 -57.42 0.46
C ILE A 731 -14.14 -57.10 1.23
N SER A 732 -14.76 -58.13 1.82
CA SER A 732 -16.10 -58.08 2.43
C SER A 732 -16.34 -56.87 3.34
N SER A 733 -15.37 -56.50 4.19
CA SER A 733 -15.47 -55.34 5.09
C SER A 733 -15.53 -54.00 4.35
N LEU A 734 -14.79 -53.83 3.25
CA LEU A 734 -14.88 -52.64 2.39
C LEU A 734 -16.17 -52.65 1.58
N TYR A 735 -16.55 -53.81 1.01
CA TYR A 735 -17.74 -53.98 0.19
C TYR A 735 -19.03 -53.58 0.95
N TRP A 736 -19.20 -54.06 2.18
CA TRP A 736 -20.35 -53.66 2.99
C TRP A 736 -20.30 -52.20 3.45
N LYS A 737 -19.11 -51.63 3.68
CA LYS A 737 -18.96 -50.19 3.94
C LYS A 737 -19.34 -49.36 2.71
N ALA A 738 -18.91 -49.75 1.51
CA ALA A 738 -19.30 -49.11 0.25
C ALA A 738 -20.82 -49.11 0.05
N TRP A 739 -21.51 -50.22 0.30
CA TRP A 739 -22.99 -50.23 0.22
C TRP A 739 -23.68 -49.29 1.21
N ILE A 740 -23.13 -49.09 2.41
CA ILE A 740 -23.66 -48.09 3.36
C ILE A 740 -23.39 -46.66 2.85
N ILE A 741 -22.23 -46.41 2.24
CA ILE A 741 -21.91 -45.12 1.61
C ILE A 741 -22.88 -44.83 0.45
N LEU A 742 -23.10 -45.79 -0.45
CA LEU A 742 -24.02 -45.65 -1.59
C LEU A 742 -25.47 -45.43 -1.13
N LEU A 743 -25.91 -46.10 -0.06
CA LEU A 743 -27.22 -45.88 0.55
C LEU A 743 -27.37 -44.43 1.06
N ILE A 744 -26.33 -43.87 1.69
CA ILE A 744 -26.34 -42.47 2.14
C ILE A 744 -26.36 -41.53 0.93
N ILE A 745 -25.53 -41.76 -0.10
CA ILE A 745 -25.53 -40.93 -1.32
C ILE A 745 -26.92 -40.91 -1.97
N SER A 746 -27.53 -42.09 -2.15
CA SER A 746 -28.84 -42.24 -2.79
C SER A 746 -29.95 -41.53 -2.00
N ALA A 747 -29.94 -41.66 -0.67
CA ALA A 747 -30.91 -40.98 0.20
C ALA A 747 -30.85 -39.44 0.13
N PHE A 748 -29.71 -38.86 -0.27
CA PHE A 748 -29.57 -37.41 -0.51
C PHE A 748 -29.80 -37.01 -1.98
N ASN A 749 -29.85 -37.97 -2.91
CA ASN A 749 -29.99 -37.75 -4.35
C ASN A 749 -31.12 -38.61 -4.98
N PRO A 750 -32.34 -38.67 -4.39
CA PRO A 750 -33.42 -39.58 -4.82
C PRO A 750 -34.11 -39.19 -6.14
N ALA A 751 -33.64 -38.12 -6.79
CA ALA A 751 -34.03 -37.77 -8.16
C ALA A 751 -33.05 -38.34 -9.21
N THR A 752 -31.94 -38.94 -8.76
CA THR A 752 -30.84 -39.44 -9.59
C THR A 752 -30.63 -40.96 -9.47
N PHE A 753 -30.84 -41.52 -8.27
CA PHE A 753 -30.54 -42.91 -7.90
C PHE A 753 -31.70 -43.58 -7.15
#